data_AF-A0A932NV00-F1
#
_entry.id   AF-A0A932NV00-F1
#
_cell.length_a   1.000
_cell.length_b   1.000
_cell.length_c   1.000
_cell.angle_alpha   90.00
_cell.angle_beta   90.00
_cell.angle_gamma   90.00
#
_symmetry.space_group_name_H-M   'P 1'
#
loop_
_entity.id
_entity.type
_entity.pdbx_description
1 polymer ?
#
loop_
_entity_poly.entity_id
_entity_poly.type
_entity_poly.pdbx_seq_one_letter_code
_entity_poly.pdbx_strand_id
1 'polypeptide(L)'
;QGRSAGPTNPFIPFLKEEIEQSIPARFEQQVAKEPERLAVKARTQALTYTELNRAANRVARAILEQRGHRPEPIAFFLDQGAAPIIAILGVLKAGKFYVPLDPQYPPDRVAYMLRDSEATLILTQCKHLPLARELARGAIGLLDMDELDPAFSPENPKVSPAAASLAYIMYTSGSTGQPKGVVGTHRTVLHDIRRITNALHISMQDRQTLIRSHSFSGTVRDIFGSLLNGASLHPLNLAEEGIEKLAGWLNEEKITTYRSVVSVFRSFVSTLRGGEQFPSLRLVYVGGEPAHNRDVELFQWHFSDSCLFVNGMSITEAGTVRHYFVAKQSPLPDDSVPVGYPVEDVEVLLLDPQGRDVGFHQIGEIAVKSRYLSPGYWKKPDLTRAKFLPGPGGGDERIYLTGDLGRMLPDGCLIHLGRLDFQVKVRGQRVEVGEIETALLALEGIGEAVVVARDERPDEPALVAYLVPSERPAPTVTALRRQLAAKLPAYMVPSAFVLLEAMPLAPNGKLDRRALPAPDRSRPLLENLYMAPHTSIEERLTAIWREVLGLEQIGVLDDFFDLGGHSLLATQIVSRVRDAFQVEVPLRVLLEAPTVARMAEVIAQSQLESVEEQRDMAETLGSDTGLQPVPELTSLPDAGARERRSDQEA
;
A
#
# COMPACT_ATOMS: atom_id res chain seq x y z
N GLN A 1 6.13 -6.64 -35.18
CA GLN A 1 5.42 -7.86 -34.77
C GLN A 1 5.70 -8.04 -33.29
N GLY A 2 4.71 -7.83 -32.43
CA GLY A 2 4.92 -7.73 -30.98
C GLY A 2 3.81 -6.94 -30.29
N ARG A 3 2.54 -7.13 -30.69
CA ARG A 3 1.44 -6.71 -29.82
C ARG A 3 1.53 -7.61 -28.58
N SER A 4 1.69 -7.02 -27.40
CA SER A 4 1.67 -7.75 -26.13
C SER A 4 0.47 -8.68 -26.11
N ALA A 5 0.67 -9.97 -25.80
CA ALA A 5 -0.44 -10.89 -25.62
C ALA A 5 -1.33 -10.35 -24.49
N GLY A 6 -2.52 -9.89 -24.85
CA GLY A 6 -3.52 -9.46 -23.87
C GLY A 6 -4.08 -10.67 -23.09
N PRO A 7 -4.80 -10.42 -22.00
CA PRO A 7 -5.46 -11.49 -21.26
C PRO A 7 -6.46 -12.24 -22.16
N THR A 8 -6.59 -13.55 -21.95
CA THR A 8 -7.43 -14.45 -22.77
C THR A 8 -8.60 -15.06 -21.99
N ASN A 9 -8.72 -14.75 -20.70
CA ASN A 9 -9.81 -15.25 -19.86
C ASN A 9 -11.17 -14.82 -20.44
N PRO A 10 -12.16 -15.74 -20.55
CA PRO A 10 -13.53 -15.38 -20.90
C PRO A 10 -14.07 -14.36 -19.89
N PHE A 11 -14.64 -13.26 -20.39
CA PHE A 11 -15.25 -12.24 -19.56
C PHE A 11 -16.47 -11.65 -20.26
N ILE A 12 -17.35 -11.05 -19.47
CA ILE A 12 -18.50 -10.30 -19.97
C ILE A 12 -18.10 -8.83 -19.97
N PRO A 13 -18.08 -8.16 -21.13
CA PRO A 13 -17.73 -6.75 -21.18
C PRO A 13 -18.68 -5.90 -20.34
N PHE A 14 -18.11 -4.98 -19.57
CA PHE A 14 -18.83 -3.88 -18.97
C PHE A 14 -19.17 -2.88 -20.08
N LEU A 15 -20.46 -2.73 -20.39
CA LEU A 15 -20.94 -1.91 -21.50
C LEU A 15 -20.95 -0.42 -21.16
N LYS A 16 -20.94 0.42 -22.18
CA LYS A 16 -20.85 1.89 -22.00
C LYS A 16 -22.11 2.46 -21.35
N GLU A 17 -23.27 1.91 -21.67
CA GLU A 17 -24.57 2.35 -21.15
C GLU A 17 -24.70 2.06 -19.65
N GLU A 18 -23.98 1.03 -19.17
CA GLU A 18 -24.00 0.62 -17.76
C GLU A 18 -23.25 1.60 -16.83
N ILE A 19 -22.64 2.67 -17.35
CA ILE A 19 -22.07 3.77 -16.54
C ILE A 19 -23.12 4.82 -16.17
N GLU A 20 -24.29 4.81 -16.82
CA GLU A 20 -25.41 5.73 -16.57
C GLU A 20 -26.36 5.22 -15.48
N GLN A 21 -25.79 4.61 -14.44
CA GLN A 21 -26.49 4.16 -13.23
C GLN A 21 -25.63 4.43 -12.00
N SER A 22 -26.15 4.07 -10.82
CA SER A 22 -25.37 4.14 -9.58
C SER A 22 -24.57 2.86 -9.35
N ILE A 23 -23.52 2.97 -8.55
CA ILE A 23 -22.73 1.81 -8.10
C ILE A 23 -23.62 0.78 -7.38
N PRO A 24 -24.48 1.18 -6.41
CA PRO A 24 -25.45 0.26 -5.81
C PRO A 24 -26.33 -0.49 -6.80
N ALA A 25 -26.87 0.19 -7.82
CA ALA A 25 -27.75 -0.43 -8.80
C ALA A 25 -27.02 -1.54 -9.59
N ARG A 26 -25.79 -1.27 -10.04
CA ARG A 26 -24.98 -2.29 -10.71
C ARG A 26 -24.60 -3.44 -9.78
N PHE A 27 -24.23 -3.13 -8.54
CA PHE A 27 -23.91 -4.16 -7.55
C PHE A 27 -25.12 -5.08 -7.29
N GLU A 28 -26.32 -4.51 -7.15
CA GLU A 28 -27.56 -5.27 -6.96
C GLU A 28 -27.90 -6.16 -8.17
N GLN A 29 -27.62 -5.71 -9.40
CA GLN A 29 -27.72 -6.55 -10.59
C GLN A 29 -26.76 -7.74 -10.52
N GLN A 30 -25.53 -7.55 -10.02
CA GLN A 30 -24.58 -8.63 -9.83
C GLN A 30 -25.03 -9.61 -8.74
N VAL A 31 -25.59 -9.10 -7.64
CA VAL A 31 -26.17 -9.93 -6.56
C VAL A 31 -27.31 -10.79 -7.08
N ALA A 32 -28.18 -10.24 -7.93
CA ALA A 32 -29.29 -10.99 -8.51
C ALA A 32 -28.82 -12.10 -9.48
N LYS A 33 -27.69 -11.92 -10.16
CA LYS A 33 -27.11 -12.91 -11.07
C LYS A 33 -26.43 -14.05 -10.33
N GLU A 34 -25.66 -13.74 -9.28
CA GLU A 34 -24.75 -14.69 -8.60
C GLU A 34 -24.88 -14.61 -7.06
N PRO A 35 -26.07 -14.85 -6.48
CA PRO A 35 -26.36 -14.55 -5.07
C PRO A 35 -25.48 -15.32 -4.07
N GLU A 36 -25.23 -16.61 -4.35
CA GLU A 36 -24.49 -17.52 -3.47
C GLU A 36 -22.98 -17.54 -3.74
N ARG A 37 -22.51 -16.78 -4.74
CA ARG A 37 -21.08 -16.70 -5.03
C ARG A 37 -20.38 -15.90 -3.94
N LEU A 38 -19.17 -16.32 -3.59
CA LEU A 38 -18.31 -15.61 -2.66
C LEU A 38 -17.97 -14.21 -3.22
N ALA A 39 -18.29 -13.16 -2.46
CA ALA A 39 -18.00 -11.78 -2.83
C ALA A 39 -16.76 -11.25 -2.08
N VAL A 40 -16.68 -11.51 -0.78
CA VAL A 40 -15.55 -11.11 0.07
C VAL A 40 -15.10 -12.27 0.93
N LYS A 41 -13.79 -12.52 0.98
CA LYS A 41 -13.18 -13.43 1.95
C LYS A 41 -12.07 -12.73 2.71
N ALA A 42 -12.42 -12.24 3.90
CA ALA A 42 -11.47 -11.73 4.88
C ALA A 42 -11.05 -12.86 5.84
N ARG A 43 -10.02 -12.63 6.64
CA ARG A 43 -9.45 -13.60 7.59
C ARG A 43 -10.48 -14.27 8.49
N THR A 44 -11.46 -13.51 9.00
CA THR A 44 -12.47 -13.99 9.96
C THR A 44 -13.87 -14.13 9.37
N GLN A 45 -14.07 -13.75 8.10
CA GLN A 45 -15.39 -13.68 7.50
C GLN A 45 -15.36 -13.97 6.00
N ALA A 46 -16.26 -14.86 5.57
CA ALA A 46 -16.58 -15.07 4.17
C ALA A 46 -18.03 -14.62 3.94
N LEU A 47 -18.24 -13.77 2.94
CA LEU A 47 -19.55 -13.23 2.59
C LEU A 47 -19.87 -13.56 1.14
N THR A 48 -21.02 -14.18 0.91
CA THR A 48 -21.61 -14.25 -0.43
C THR A 48 -22.08 -12.87 -0.90
N TYR A 49 -22.42 -12.74 -2.18
CA TYR A 49 -23.01 -11.50 -2.72
C TYR A 49 -24.29 -11.13 -1.99
N THR A 50 -25.17 -12.10 -1.68
CA THR A 50 -26.39 -11.86 -0.89
C THR A 50 -26.08 -11.39 0.52
N GLU A 51 -25.13 -12.04 1.21
CA GLU A 51 -24.79 -11.68 2.59
C GLU A 51 -24.16 -10.28 2.67
N LEU A 52 -23.22 -9.97 1.75
CA LEU A 52 -22.64 -8.64 1.63
C LEU A 52 -23.71 -7.58 1.35
N ASN A 53 -24.64 -7.86 0.44
CA ASN A 53 -25.73 -6.94 0.11
C ASN A 53 -26.64 -6.68 1.32
N ARG A 54 -27.03 -7.73 2.06
CA ARG A 54 -27.84 -7.61 3.27
C ARG A 54 -27.14 -6.81 4.36
N ALA A 55 -25.85 -7.07 4.60
CA ALA A 55 -25.06 -6.32 5.57
C ALA A 55 -24.97 -4.83 5.18
N ALA A 56 -24.68 -4.53 3.92
CA ALA A 56 -24.64 -3.16 3.40
C ALA A 56 -26.01 -2.47 3.49
N ASN A 57 -27.11 -3.19 3.24
CA ASN A 57 -28.46 -2.65 3.37
C ASN A 57 -28.78 -2.26 4.82
N ARG A 58 -28.35 -3.04 5.82
CA ARG A 58 -28.52 -2.69 7.24
C ARG A 58 -27.78 -1.41 7.59
N VAL A 59 -26.53 -1.28 7.15
CA VAL A 59 -25.77 -0.03 7.30
C VAL A 59 -26.51 1.13 6.64
N ALA A 60 -27.02 0.95 5.42
CA ALA A 60 -27.77 1.99 4.73
C ALA A 60 -29.02 2.43 5.51
N ARG A 61 -29.74 1.49 6.14
CA ARG A 61 -30.92 1.79 6.98
C ARG A 61 -30.55 2.57 8.23
N ALA A 62 -29.50 2.15 8.93
CA ALA A 62 -29.00 2.87 10.11
C ALA A 62 -28.59 4.31 9.77
N ILE A 63 -27.89 4.50 8.64
CA ILE A 63 -27.55 5.84 8.13
C ILE A 63 -28.82 6.65 7.84
N LEU A 64 -29.78 6.08 7.11
CA LEU A 64 -31.02 6.78 6.75
C LEU A 64 -31.86 7.17 7.97
N GLU A 65 -31.89 6.35 9.01
CA GLU A 65 -32.59 6.67 10.26
C GLU A 65 -31.96 7.87 10.98
N GLN A 66 -30.63 7.89 11.11
CA GLN A 66 -29.95 8.99 11.79
C GLN A 66 -29.87 10.27 10.96
N ARG A 67 -29.81 10.15 9.63
CA ARG A 67 -29.37 11.22 8.73
C ARG A 67 -30.37 11.60 7.63
N GLY A 68 -31.47 10.86 7.50
CA GLY A 68 -32.43 11.03 6.43
C GLY A 68 -31.83 10.88 5.02
N HIS A 69 -32.56 11.37 4.02
CA HIS A 69 -32.28 11.11 2.59
C HIS A 69 -31.37 12.13 1.89
N ARG A 70 -31.00 13.24 2.56
CA ARG A 70 -30.19 14.30 1.93
C ARG A 70 -28.78 13.79 1.60
N PRO A 71 -28.24 13.94 0.38
CA PRO A 71 -26.84 13.60 0.11
C PRO A 71 -25.88 14.45 0.97
N GLU A 72 -24.97 13.78 1.68
CA GLU A 72 -23.95 14.40 2.54
C GLU A 72 -22.77 13.44 2.73
N PRO A 73 -21.60 13.92 3.19
CA PRO A 73 -20.43 13.09 3.42
C PRO A 73 -20.59 12.25 4.69
N ILE A 74 -20.28 10.96 4.56
CA ILE A 74 -20.19 10.03 5.69
C ILE A 74 -18.74 9.57 5.81
N ALA A 75 -18.12 9.84 6.96
CA ALA A 75 -16.77 9.37 7.24
C ALA A 75 -16.80 7.90 7.67
N PHE A 76 -15.75 7.15 7.33
CA PHE A 76 -15.50 5.85 7.93
C PHE A 76 -14.11 5.76 8.53
N PHE A 77 -14.05 5.19 9.72
CA PHE A 77 -12.87 5.05 10.56
C PHE A 77 -12.82 3.60 11.06
N LEU A 78 -12.37 2.72 10.16
CA LEU A 78 -12.50 1.26 10.21
C LEU A 78 -11.15 0.61 9.87
N ASP A 79 -10.93 -0.62 10.32
CA ASP A 79 -9.75 -1.39 9.87
C ASP A 79 -9.91 -1.96 8.48
N GLN A 80 -8.79 -2.39 7.88
CA GLN A 80 -8.82 -3.20 6.68
C GLN A 80 -9.53 -4.53 6.94
N GLY A 81 -10.35 -4.97 5.98
CA GLY A 81 -11.14 -6.20 6.09
C GLY A 81 -12.47 -6.08 5.35
N ALA A 82 -13.48 -6.82 5.82
CA ALA A 82 -14.83 -6.77 5.25
C ALA A 82 -15.60 -5.49 5.63
N ALA A 83 -15.36 -4.93 6.83
CA ALA A 83 -16.12 -3.80 7.36
C ALA A 83 -16.08 -2.54 6.46
N PRO A 84 -14.94 -2.07 5.92
CA PRO A 84 -14.93 -0.95 4.98
C PRO A 84 -15.75 -1.19 3.72
N ILE A 85 -15.78 -2.43 3.21
CA ILE A 85 -16.53 -2.78 2.00
C ILE A 85 -18.04 -2.69 2.26
N ILE A 86 -18.48 -3.23 3.39
CA ILE A 86 -19.88 -3.15 3.86
C ILE A 86 -20.26 -1.67 4.06
N ALA A 87 -19.41 -0.89 4.73
CA ALA A 87 -19.63 0.53 4.97
C ALA A 87 -19.76 1.34 3.67
N ILE A 88 -18.82 1.17 2.74
CA ILE A 88 -18.83 1.86 1.44
C ILE A 88 -20.13 1.56 0.70
N LEU A 89 -20.52 0.29 0.57
CA LEU A 89 -21.77 -0.08 -0.09
C LEU A 89 -22.98 0.48 0.65
N GLY A 90 -23.00 0.44 1.98
CA GLY A 90 -24.09 0.98 2.80
C GLY A 90 -24.28 2.48 2.66
N VAL A 91 -23.18 3.25 2.67
CA VAL A 91 -23.20 4.72 2.45
C VAL A 91 -23.74 5.04 1.07
N LEU A 92 -23.25 4.36 0.03
CA LEU A 92 -23.72 4.57 -1.35
C LEU A 92 -25.19 4.17 -1.52
N LYS A 93 -25.62 3.07 -0.89
CA LYS A 93 -27.02 2.60 -0.87
C LYS A 93 -27.95 3.55 -0.12
N ALA A 94 -27.45 4.30 0.86
CA ALA A 94 -28.18 5.38 1.52
C ALA A 94 -28.26 6.67 0.67
N GLY A 95 -27.65 6.70 -0.51
CA GLY A 95 -27.58 7.88 -1.40
C GLY A 95 -26.65 8.98 -0.89
N LYS A 96 -25.68 8.59 -0.08
CA LYS A 96 -24.64 9.45 0.50
C LYS A 96 -23.31 9.18 -0.22
N PHE A 97 -22.28 9.96 0.10
CA PHE A 97 -20.92 9.74 -0.41
C PHE A 97 -19.94 9.58 0.75
N TYR A 98 -18.92 8.76 0.56
CA TYR A 98 -18.05 8.35 1.66
C TYR A 98 -16.73 9.13 1.71
N VAL A 99 -16.17 9.22 2.92
CA VAL A 99 -14.86 9.82 3.19
C VAL A 99 -14.02 8.80 3.97
N PRO A 100 -13.04 8.13 3.35
CA PRO A 100 -12.17 7.21 4.05
C PRO A 100 -11.22 7.95 4.98
N LEU A 101 -11.18 7.51 6.23
CA LEU A 101 -10.20 7.93 7.23
C LEU A 101 -9.41 6.70 7.65
N ASP A 102 -8.08 6.79 7.59
CA ASP A 102 -7.20 5.71 8.05
C ASP A 102 -6.99 5.83 9.56
N PRO A 103 -7.33 4.80 10.37
CA PRO A 103 -7.06 4.81 11.80
C PRO A 103 -5.58 4.93 12.16
N GLN A 104 -4.67 4.66 11.22
CA GLN A 104 -3.23 4.83 11.41
C GLN A 104 -2.76 6.27 11.20
N TYR A 105 -3.63 7.18 10.73
CA TYR A 105 -3.27 8.59 10.59
C TYR A 105 -3.29 9.32 11.93
N PRO A 106 -2.43 10.35 12.10
CA PRO A 106 -2.43 11.12 13.33
C PRO A 106 -3.79 11.79 13.59
N PRO A 107 -4.27 11.84 14.84
CA PRO A 107 -5.59 12.40 15.16
C PRO A 107 -5.83 13.80 14.61
N ASP A 108 -4.83 14.68 14.63
CA ASP A 108 -4.93 16.05 14.09
C ASP A 108 -5.21 16.06 12.58
N ARG A 109 -4.59 15.15 11.83
CA ARG A 109 -4.82 14.99 10.40
C ARG A 109 -6.23 14.50 10.14
N VAL A 110 -6.68 13.49 10.90
CA VAL A 110 -8.05 12.95 10.80
C VAL A 110 -9.07 14.04 11.13
N ALA A 111 -8.82 14.83 12.18
CA ALA A 111 -9.67 15.95 12.58
C ALA A 111 -9.73 17.05 11.50
N TYR A 112 -8.61 17.35 10.83
CA TYR A 112 -8.64 18.26 9.67
C TYR A 112 -9.53 17.71 8.55
N MET A 113 -9.34 16.44 8.17
CA MET A 113 -10.12 15.81 7.08
C MET A 113 -11.63 15.76 7.40
N LEU A 114 -11.99 15.48 8.66
CA LEU A 114 -13.39 15.54 9.12
C LEU A 114 -13.98 16.95 8.98
N ARG A 115 -13.25 17.98 9.41
CA ARG A 115 -13.69 19.38 9.29
C ARG A 115 -13.81 19.83 7.83
N ASP A 116 -12.80 19.56 7.00
CA ASP A 116 -12.76 20.00 5.60
C ASP A 116 -13.82 19.29 4.75
N SER A 117 -14.03 17.99 4.98
CA SER A 117 -15.07 17.21 4.28
C SER A 117 -16.49 17.58 4.71
N GLU A 118 -16.65 18.19 5.89
CA GLU A 118 -17.93 18.42 6.56
C GLU A 118 -18.71 17.13 6.83
N ALA A 119 -17.99 16.03 7.08
CA ALA A 119 -18.62 14.77 7.42
C ALA A 119 -19.44 14.90 8.70
N THR A 120 -20.65 14.37 8.66
CA THR A 120 -21.64 14.58 9.72
C THR A 120 -21.97 13.32 10.52
N LEU A 121 -21.48 12.17 10.06
CA LEU A 121 -21.55 10.88 10.73
C LEU A 121 -20.21 10.14 10.50
N ILE A 122 -19.70 9.49 11.54
CA ILE A 122 -18.55 8.57 11.46
C ILE A 122 -19.07 7.14 11.67
N LEU A 123 -18.85 6.28 10.68
CA LEU A 123 -18.95 4.83 10.82
C LEU A 123 -17.63 4.32 11.41
N THR A 124 -17.71 3.61 12.52
CA THR A 124 -16.53 3.07 13.19
C THR A 124 -16.81 1.69 13.78
N GLN A 125 -15.83 1.13 14.47
CA GLN A 125 -15.90 -0.16 15.17
C GLN A 125 -15.62 0.05 16.65
N CYS A 126 -16.04 -0.90 17.48
CA CYS A 126 -15.94 -0.82 18.94
C CYS A 126 -14.52 -0.44 19.40
N LYS A 127 -13.49 -1.02 18.78
CA LYS A 127 -12.08 -0.74 19.12
C LYS A 127 -11.64 0.71 18.89
N HIS A 128 -12.23 1.39 17.91
CA HIS A 128 -11.89 2.76 17.50
C HIS A 128 -12.86 3.80 18.06
N LEU A 129 -13.95 3.35 18.69
CA LEU A 129 -15.02 4.19 19.20
C LEU A 129 -14.54 5.26 20.21
N PRO A 130 -13.59 5.01 21.13
CA PRO A 130 -13.07 6.05 22.02
C PRO A 130 -12.44 7.23 21.26
N LEU A 131 -11.56 6.93 20.28
CA LEU A 131 -10.90 7.95 19.47
C LEU A 131 -11.91 8.63 18.52
N ALA A 132 -12.86 7.89 17.96
CA ALA A 132 -13.92 8.46 17.13
C ALA A 132 -14.80 9.46 17.92
N ARG A 133 -15.09 9.17 19.21
CA ARG A 133 -15.79 10.12 20.11
C ARG A 133 -14.99 11.40 20.33
N GLU A 134 -13.68 11.28 20.55
CA GLU A 134 -12.80 12.44 20.70
C GLU A 134 -12.77 13.30 19.43
N LEU A 135 -12.62 12.66 18.26
CA LEU A 135 -12.62 13.33 16.96
C LEU A 135 -13.97 14.00 16.64
N ALA A 136 -15.07 13.36 17.01
CA ALA A 136 -16.42 13.86 16.78
C ALA A 136 -16.76 15.10 17.62
N ARG A 137 -16.17 15.23 18.82
CA ARG A 137 -16.41 16.33 19.77
C ARG A 137 -17.90 16.62 20.03
N GLY A 138 -18.74 15.59 19.96
CA GLY A 138 -20.21 15.71 20.08
C GLY A 138 -20.91 16.43 18.92
N ALA A 139 -20.19 16.94 17.93
CA ALA A 139 -20.75 17.64 16.77
C ALA A 139 -21.06 16.70 15.58
N ILE A 140 -20.43 15.52 15.56
CA ILE A 140 -20.55 14.51 14.50
C ILE A 140 -21.21 13.27 15.10
N GLY A 141 -22.21 12.72 14.40
CA GLY A 141 -22.86 11.47 14.83
C GLY A 141 -21.87 10.30 14.77
N LEU A 142 -22.14 9.25 15.55
CA LEU A 142 -21.36 8.01 15.51
C LEU A 142 -22.28 6.83 15.24
N LEU A 143 -21.80 5.90 14.42
CA LEU A 143 -22.44 4.62 14.17
C LEU A 143 -21.38 3.52 14.37
N ASP A 144 -21.55 2.72 15.42
CA ASP A 144 -20.73 1.53 15.64
C ASP A 144 -21.27 0.39 14.75
N MET A 145 -20.41 -0.13 13.88
CA MET A 145 -20.75 -1.22 12.99
C MET A 145 -20.82 -2.57 13.69
N ASP A 146 -20.14 -2.74 14.81
CA ASP A 146 -20.14 -4.00 15.56
C ASP A 146 -21.43 -4.17 16.39
N GLU A 147 -22.13 -3.06 16.68
CA GLU A 147 -23.38 -3.00 17.46
C GLU A 147 -24.60 -2.59 16.62
N LEU A 148 -24.55 -2.76 15.29
CA LEU A 148 -25.69 -2.47 14.42
C LEU A 148 -26.92 -3.30 14.80
N ASP A 149 -28.06 -2.61 15.00
CA ASP A 149 -29.33 -3.28 15.35
C ASP A 149 -29.69 -4.35 14.29
N PRO A 150 -29.75 -5.63 14.68
CA PRO A 150 -30.10 -6.69 13.75
C PRO A 150 -31.54 -6.60 13.22
N ALA A 151 -32.39 -5.77 13.83
CA ALA A 151 -33.75 -5.49 13.36
C ALA A 151 -33.79 -4.58 12.13
N PHE A 152 -32.70 -3.89 11.78
CA PHE A 152 -32.66 -3.15 10.52
C PHE A 152 -32.93 -4.07 9.33
N SER A 153 -33.85 -3.64 8.48
CA SER A 153 -34.27 -4.40 7.30
C SER A 153 -33.07 -4.73 6.40
N PRO A 154 -32.84 -6.01 6.06
CA PRO A 154 -31.78 -6.41 5.14
C PRO A 154 -32.13 -6.17 3.65
N GLU A 155 -33.36 -5.72 3.35
CA GLU A 155 -33.81 -5.41 2.00
C GLU A 155 -33.23 -4.11 1.44
N ASN A 156 -33.01 -4.06 0.11
CA ASN A 156 -32.45 -2.89 -0.57
C ASN A 156 -33.26 -1.62 -0.21
N PRO A 157 -32.58 -0.52 0.19
CA PRO A 157 -33.26 0.74 0.41
C PRO A 157 -33.85 1.25 -0.91
N LYS A 158 -35.04 1.88 -0.84
CA LYS A 158 -35.68 2.52 -2.00
C LYS A 158 -35.04 3.88 -2.27
N VAL A 159 -33.73 3.89 -2.52
CA VAL A 159 -32.92 5.07 -2.82
C VAL A 159 -32.21 4.82 -4.15
N SER A 160 -32.31 5.78 -5.07
CA SER A 160 -31.74 5.65 -6.41
C SER A 160 -30.88 6.87 -6.73
N PRO A 161 -29.59 6.87 -6.33
CA PRO A 161 -28.68 7.97 -6.64
C PRO A 161 -28.51 8.11 -8.15
N ALA A 162 -28.48 9.35 -8.65
CA ALA A 162 -28.15 9.58 -10.06
C ALA A 162 -26.68 9.24 -10.32
N ALA A 163 -26.34 8.81 -11.54
CA ALA A 163 -24.96 8.52 -11.94
C ALA A 163 -24.02 9.73 -11.74
N ALA A 164 -24.53 10.96 -11.85
CA ALA A 164 -23.77 12.18 -11.61
C ALA A 164 -23.54 12.51 -10.12
N SER A 165 -24.20 11.82 -9.19
CA SER A 165 -24.06 12.08 -7.76
C SER A 165 -22.66 11.71 -7.27
N LEU A 166 -22.17 12.44 -6.28
CA LEU A 166 -20.91 12.11 -5.61
C LEU A 166 -20.99 10.69 -5.02
N ALA A 167 -19.88 9.97 -5.13
CA ALA A 167 -19.67 8.67 -4.51
C ALA A 167 -18.64 8.77 -3.37
N TYR A 168 -17.61 9.62 -3.50
CA TYR A 168 -16.59 9.78 -2.47
C TYR A 168 -15.91 11.15 -2.46
N ILE A 169 -15.23 11.44 -1.34
CA ILE A 169 -14.11 12.38 -1.23
C ILE A 169 -12.87 11.58 -0.81
N MET A 170 -11.81 11.58 -1.64
CA MET A 170 -10.55 10.90 -1.37
C MET A 170 -9.45 11.93 -1.15
N TYR A 171 -8.87 12.00 0.04
CA TYR A 171 -7.81 12.95 0.33
C TYR A 171 -6.47 12.51 -0.24
N THR A 172 -5.74 13.48 -0.77
CA THR A 172 -4.35 13.35 -1.20
C THR A 172 -3.51 14.42 -0.51
N SER A 173 -2.18 14.26 -0.47
CA SER A 173 -1.27 15.32 0.00
C SER A 173 -1.47 16.62 -0.82
N GLY A 174 -1.25 17.77 -0.18
CA GLY A 174 -1.43 19.07 -0.82
C GLY A 174 -0.18 19.94 -0.78
N SER A 175 0.12 20.60 -1.89
CA SER A 175 1.30 21.47 -2.03
C SER A 175 1.31 22.68 -1.09
N THR A 176 0.15 23.08 -0.57
CA THR A 176 0.00 24.17 0.43
C THR A 176 0.17 23.68 1.88
N GLY A 177 0.65 22.45 2.08
CA GLY A 177 0.85 21.84 3.39
C GLY A 177 -0.40 21.30 4.07
N GLN A 178 -1.53 21.20 3.35
CA GLN A 178 -2.77 20.62 3.87
C GLN A 178 -3.38 19.65 2.85
N PRO A 179 -3.92 18.50 3.28
CA PRO A 179 -4.55 17.55 2.38
C PRO A 179 -5.68 18.15 1.54
N LYS A 180 -5.83 17.68 0.30
CA LYS A 180 -6.87 18.08 -0.65
C LYS A 180 -7.77 16.89 -1.02
N GLY A 181 -9.08 17.07 -0.90
CA GLY A 181 -10.07 16.04 -1.25
C GLY A 181 -10.34 16.02 -2.76
N VAL A 182 -10.06 14.92 -3.45
CA VAL A 182 -10.50 14.67 -4.82
C VAL A 182 -11.89 14.05 -4.77
N VAL A 183 -12.83 14.59 -5.55
CA VAL A 183 -14.20 14.05 -5.59
C VAL A 183 -14.38 13.04 -6.72
N GLY A 184 -15.15 11.99 -6.47
CA GLY A 184 -15.60 11.03 -7.48
C GLY A 184 -17.12 10.98 -7.52
N THR A 185 -17.69 10.75 -8.70
CA THR A 185 -19.12 10.44 -8.89
C THR A 185 -19.31 8.96 -9.18
N HIS A 186 -20.55 8.46 -9.07
CA HIS A 186 -20.85 7.09 -9.51
C HIS A 186 -20.43 6.87 -10.97
N ARG A 187 -20.73 7.80 -11.88
CA ARG A 187 -20.38 7.70 -13.31
C ARG A 187 -18.87 7.63 -13.53
N THR A 188 -18.10 8.51 -12.89
CA THR A 188 -16.63 8.50 -13.05
C THR A 188 -16.01 7.22 -12.51
N VAL A 189 -16.57 6.66 -11.43
CA VAL A 189 -16.13 5.36 -10.89
C VAL A 189 -16.49 4.24 -11.83
N LEU A 190 -17.76 4.11 -12.24
CA LEU A 190 -18.20 3.04 -13.15
C LEU A 190 -17.46 3.09 -14.49
N HIS A 191 -17.18 4.28 -15.01
CA HIS A 191 -16.32 4.47 -16.17
C HIS A 191 -14.89 3.96 -15.93
N ASP A 192 -14.29 4.26 -14.77
CA ASP A 192 -12.97 3.72 -14.43
C ASP A 192 -12.97 2.20 -14.34
N ILE A 193 -13.97 1.63 -13.65
CA ILE A 193 -14.14 0.19 -13.51
C ILE A 193 -14.29 -0.49 -14.86
N ARG A 194 -15.19 0.02 -15.71
CA ARG A 194 -15.37 -0.46 -17.08
C ARG A 194 -14.05 -0.57 -17.83
N ARG A 195 -13.27 0.52 -17.87
CA ARG A 195 -11.99 0.56 -18.60
C ARG A 195 -11.01 -0.48 -18.08
N ILE A 196 -10.79 -0.52 -16.76
CA ILE A 196 -9.79 -1.42 -16.19
C ILE A 196 -10.21 -2.87 -16.29
N THR A 197 -11.47 -3.22 -16.03
CA THR A 197 -11.90 -4.62 -16.02
C THR A 197 -12.07 -5.18 -17.41
N ASN A 198 -12.49 -4.36 -18.39
CA ASN A 198 -12.50 -4.76 -19.79
C ASN A 198 -11.08 -4.97 -20.33
N ALA A 199 -10.11 -4.12 -19.96
CA ALA A 199 -8.72 -4.29 -20.40
C ALA A 199 -8.05 -5.53 -19.77
N LEU A 200 -8.40 -5.88 -18.53
CA LEU A 200 -7.82 -7.00 -17.79
C LEU A 200 -8.61 -8.32 -17.94
N HIS A 201 -9.75 -8.29 -18.62
CA HIS A 201 -10.71 -9.39 -18.72
C HIS A 201 -11.07 -9.93 -17.33
N ILE A 202 -11.40 -9.05 -16.38
CA ILE A 202 -11.84 -9.49 -15.03
C ILE A 202 -13.21 -10.15 -15.16
N SER A 203 -13.36 -11.32 -14.56
CA SER A 203 -14.59 -12.11 -14.63
C SER A 203 -14.94 -12.71 -13.27
N MET A 204 -16.08 -13.39 -13.21
CA MET A 204 -16.53 -14.10 -12.01
C MET A 204 -15.51 -15.16 -11.54
N GLN A 205 -14.69 -15.70 -12.43
CA GLN A 205 -13.64 -16.68 -12.08
C GLN A 205 -12.50 -16.05 -11.25
N ASP A 206 -12.42 -14.73 -11.18
CA ASP A 206 -11.30 -14.07 -10.52
C ASP A 206 -11.42 -13.99 -9.00
N ARG A 207 -10.25 -14.07 -8.38
CA ARG A 207 -9.99 -13.89 -6.95
C ARG A 207 -8.91 -12.82 -6.84
N GLN A 208 -9.30 -11.63 -6.40
CA GLN A 208 -8.45 -10.46 -6.42
C GLN A 208 -8.01 -10.07 -5.02
N THR A 209 -6.75 -9.68 -4.86
CA THR A 209 -6.23 -9.15 -3.60
C THR A 209 -6.77 -7.76 -3.28
N LEU A 210 -7.02 -7.49 -2.00
CA LEU A 210 -7.16 -6.14 -1.44
C LEU A 210 -6.13 -5.95 -0.32
N ILE A 211 -4.94 -5.46 -0.67
CA ILE A 211 -3.79 -5.30 0.25
C ILE A 211 -3.42 -3.83 0.52
N ARG A 212 -4.20 -2.90 -0.04
CA ARG A 212 -4.01 -1.45 0.11
C ARG A 212 -5.03 -0.89 1.09
N SER A 213 -4.64 0.13 1.85
CA SER A 213 -5.58 0.86 2.73
C SER A 213 -6.76 1.44 1.92
N HIS A 214 -7.93 1.49 2.54
CA HIS A 214 -9.15 2.06 1.96
C HIS A 214 -9.08 3.57 1.71
N SER A 215 -8.07 4.25 2.27
CA SER A 215 -7.79 5.66 2.00
C SER A 215 -7.08 5.91 0.67
N PHE A 216 -6.75 4.85 -0.07
CA PHE A 216 -6.18 4.93 -1.41
C PHE A 216 -7.26 4.93 -2.50
N SER A 217 -7.17 5.85 -3.46
CA SER A 217 -8.06 5.83 -4.63
C SER A 217 -7.90 4.56 -5.47
N GLY A 218 -6.76 3.87 -5.40
CA GLY A 218 -6.55 2.56 -6.00
C GLY A 218 -7.50 1.48 -5.46
N THR A 219 -7.87 1.58 -4.19
CA THR A 219 -8.79 0.64 -3.52
C THR A 219 -10.20 0.71 -4.09
N VAL A 220 -10.62 1.85 -4.64
CA VAL A 220 -11.89 1.98 -5.38
C VAL A 220 -11.93 1.01 -6.57
N ARG A 221 -10.83 0.94 -7.33
CA ARG A 221 -10.69 0.00 -8.45
C ARG A 221 -10.61 -1.44 -7.99
N ASP A 222 -9.90 -1.68 -6.89
CA ASP A 222 -9.75 -3.04 -6.37
C ASP A 222 -11.12 -3.58 -5.88
N ILE A 223 -11.88 -2.79 -5.13
CA ILE A 223 -13.21 -3.16 -4.62
C ILE A 223 -14.23 -3.31 -5.76
N PHE A 224 -14.47 -2.26 -6.53
CA PHE A 224 -15.55 -2.26 -7.51
C PHE A 224 -15.15 -2.99 -8.80
N GLY A 225 -13.86 -3.10 -9.12
CA GLY A 225 -13.36 -3.92 -10.21
C GLY A 225 -13.72 -5.39 -10.02
N SER A 226 -13.67 -5.88 -8.78
CA SER A 226 -14.11 -7.23 -8.46
C SER A 226 -15.62 -7.34 -8.35
N LEU A 227 -16.22 -6.58 -7.43
CA LEU A 227 -17.63 -6.77 -7.03
C LEU A 227 -18.63 -6.44 -8.14
N LEU A 228 -18.28 -5.57 -9.09
CA LEU A 228 -19.18 -5.20 -10.19
C LEU A 228 -19.00 -6.09 -11.44
N ASN A 229 -18.15 -7.13 -11.35
CA ASN A 229 -17.88 -8.09 -12.42
C ASN A 229 -18.02 -9.56 -11.93
N GLY A 230 -18.59 -9.77 -10.74
CA GLY A 230 -18.85 -11.10 -10.18
C GLY A 230 -17.64 -11.80 -9.56
N ALA A 231 -16.47 -11.15 -9.55
CA ALA A 231 -15.25 -11.70 -8.94
C ALA A 231 -15.34 -11.66 -7.41
N SER A 232 -14.42 -12.35 -6.73
CA SER A 232 -14.28 -12.29 -5.28
C SER A 232 -13.11 -11.41 -4.86
N LEU A 233 -13.26 -10.67 -3.77
CA LEU A 233 -12.24 -9.80 -3.19
C LEU A 233 -11.69 -10.42 -1.90
N HIS A 234 -10.37 -10.41 -1.76
CA HIS A 234 -9.65 -11.07 -0.67
C HIS A 234 -8.79 -10.04 0.07
N PRO A 235 -9.32 -9.41 1.14
CA PRO A 235 -8.56 -8.48 1.96
C PRO A 235 -7.47 -9.17 2.77
N LEU A 236 -6.26 -8.58 2.77
CA LEU A 236 -5.14 -9.02 3.59
C LEU A 236 -4.39 -7.78 4.11
N ASN A 237 -4.26 -7.66 5.43
CA ASN A 237 -3.55 -6.54 6.04
C ASN A 237 -2.06 -6.87 6.17
N LEU A 238 -1.27 -6.51 5.15
CA LEU A 238 0.17 -6.79 5.13
C LEU A 238 0.94 -6.19 6.32
N ALA A 239 0.47 -5.09 6.89
CA ALA A 239 1.12 -4.46 8.04
C ALA A 239 0.97 -5.30 9.32
N GLU A 240 -0.10 -6.09 9.44
CA GLU A 240 -0.33 -6.97 10.58
C GLU A 240 0.13 -8.40 10.30
N GLU A 241 -0.09 -8.90 9.09
CA GLU A 241 0.14 -10.30 8.75
C GLU A 241 1.57 -10.60 8.30
N GLY A 242 2.29 -9.60 7.80
CA GLY A 242 3.64 -9.74 7.27
C GLY A 242 3.67 -10.14 5.79
N ILE A 243 4.66 -9.63 5.05
CA ILE A 243 4.80 -9.86 3.61
C ILE A 243 5.33 -11.28 3.31
N GLU A 244 6.02 -11.89 4.26
CA GLU A 244 6.58 -13.23 4.16
C GLU A 244 5.51 -14.32 4.06
N LYS A 245 4.31 -14.06 4.59
CA LYS A 245 3.16 -14.97 4.50
C LYS A 245 2.38 -14.82 3.20
N LEU A 246 2.64 -13.76 2.43
CA LEU A 246 1.90 -13.44 1.22
C LEU A 246 1.98 -14.58 0.19
N ALA A 247 3.13 -15.25 0.05
CA ALA A 247 3.29 -16.35 -0.91
C ALA A 247 2.36 -17.53 -0.60
N GLY A 248 2.34 -17.96 0.67
CA GLY A 248 1.46 -19.04 1.14
C GLY A 248 0.00 -18.65 0.96
N TRP A 249 -0.38 -17.45 1.41
CA TRP A 249 -1.75 -16.95 1.30
C TRP A 249 -2.24 -16.85 -0.14
N LEU A 250 -1.42 -16.36 -1.09
CA LEU A 250 -1.79 -16.30 -2.52
C LEU A 250 -2.16 -17.68 -3.07
N ASN A 251 -1.45 -18.72 -2.63
CA ASN A 251 -1.67 -20.11 -3.04
C ASN A 251 -2.87 -20.75 -2.34
N GLU A 252 -2.99 -20.58 -1.03
CA GLU A 252 -4.10 -21.08 -0.22
C GLU A 252 -5.44 -20.51 -0.72
N GLU A 253 -5.47 -19.20 -0.99
CA GLU A 253 -6.67 -18.52 -1.47
C GLU A 253 -6.92 -18.66 -2.98
N LYS A 254 -5.96 -19.27 -3.69
CA LYS A 254 -5.97 -19.46 -5.15
C LYS A 254 -6.17 -18.14 -5.89
N ILE A 255 -5.47 -17.10 -5.44
CA ILE A 255 -5.57 -15.75 -6.00
C ILE A 255 -5.23 -15.79 -7.50
N THR A 256 -6.06 -15.14 -8.32
CA THR A 256 -5.89 -15.06 -9.78
C THR A 256 -5.33 -13.71 -10.21
N THR A 257 -5.59 -12.67 -9.41
CA THR A 257 -5.22 -11.28 -9.69
C THR A 257 -4.52 -10.68 -8.48
N TYR A 258 -3.19 -10.60 -8.54
CA TYR A 258 -2.39 -9.89 -7.56
C TYR A 258 -2.24 -8.43 -7.99
N ARG A 259 -2.67 -7.49 -7.14
CA ARG A 259 -2.61 -6.06 -7.42
C ARG A 259 -1.86 -5.34 -6.31
N SER A 260 -0.77 -4.67 -6.67
CA SER A 260 0.06 -3.94 -5.71
C SER A 260 0.63 -2.66 -6.33
N VAL A 261 1.53 -2.03 -5.58
CA VAL A 261 2.46 -1.01 -6.09
C VAL A 261 3.84 -1.63 -6.27
N VAL A 262 4.71 -1.01 -7.07
CA VAL A 262 5.97 -1.64 -7.49
C VAL A 262 6.86 -1.99 -6.30
N SER A 263 6.98 -1.10 -5.31
CA SER A 263 7.74 -1.34 -4.06
C SER A 263 7.24 -2.55 -3.26
N VAL A 264 5.92 -2.73 -3.16
CA VAL A 264 5.33 -3.88 -2.46
C VAL A 264 5.57 -5.17 -3.25
N PHE A 265 5.48 -5.13 -4.59
CA PHE A 265 5.86 -6.26 -5.44
C PHE A 265 7.33 -6.67 -5.26
N ARG A 266 8.26 -5.70 -5.27
CA ARG A 266 9.69 -5.95 -5.01
C ARG A 266 9.92 -6.60 -3.66
N SER A 267 9.32 -6.02 -2.62
CA SER A 267 9.44 -6.55 -1.26
C SER A 267 8.88 -7.97 -1.18
N PHE A 268 7.75 -8.25 -1.83
CA PHE A 268 7.18 -9.59 -1.88
C PHE A 268 8.11 -10.58 -2.60
N VAL A 269 8.60 -10.23 -3.79
CA VAL A 269 9.47 -11.14 -4.53
C VAL A 269 10.78 -11.40 -3.80
N SER A 270 11.30 -10.41 -3.05
CA SER A 270 12.51 -10.60 -2.23
C SER A 270 12.35 -11.63 -1.10
N THR A 271 11.12 -11.97 -0.70
CA THR A 271 10.88 -13.02 0.29
C THR A 271 10.85 -14.42 -0.31
N LEU A 272 10.76 -14.54 -1.64
CA LEU A 272 10.71 -15.84 -2.32
C LEU A 272 12.07 -16.52 -2.32
N ARG A 273 12.07 -17.85 -2.28
CA ARG A 273 13.28 -18.69 -2.25
C ARG A 273 13.48 -19.49 -3.54
N GLY A 274 12.56 -19.37 -4.50
CA GLY A 274 12.65 -19.94 -5.84
C GLY A 274 11.99 -21.32 -5.99
N GLY A 275 11.41 -21.86 -4.91
CA GLY A 275 10.60 -23.09 -4.94
C GLY A 275 9.10 -22.83 -5.01
N GLU A 276 8.68 -21.61 -4.67
CA GLU A 276 7.29 -21.20 -4.67
C GLU A 276 6.73 -21.11 -6.09
N GLN A 277 5.53 -21.63 -6.30
CA GLN A 277 4.81 -21.56 -7.57
C GLN A 277 3.44 -20.94 -7.32
N PHE A 278 2.94 -20.20 -8.31
CA PHE A 278 1.65 -19.50 -8.24
C PHE A 278 0.70 -19.92 -9.37
N PRO A 279 0.25 -21.19 -9.41
CA PRO A 279 -0.45 -21.75 -10.58
C PRO A 279 -1.81 -21.08 -10.87
N SER A 280 -2.41 -20.43 -9.87
CA SER A 280 -3.70 -19.72 -10.03
C SER A 280 -3.54 -18.29 -10.55
N LEU A 281 -2.37 -17.67 -10.34
CA LEU A 281 -2.15 -16.27 -10.73
C LEU A 281 -2.07 -16.15 -12.24
N ARG A 282 -3.00 -15.39 -12.82
CA ARG A 282 -2.99 -15.02 -14.24
C ARG A 282 -2.55 -13.57 -14.47
N LEU A 283 -2.65 -12.70 -13.46
CA LEU A 283 -2.27 -11.30 -13.55
C LEU A 283 -1.50 -10.85 -12.32
N VAL A 284 -0.34 -10.23 -12.55
CA VAL A 284 0.42 -9.42 -11.61
C VAL A 284 0.32 -7.97 -12.09
N TYR A 285 -0.54 -7.18 -11.45
CA TYR A 285 -0.71 -5.77 -11.77
C TYR A 285 0.08 -4.91 -10.76
N VAL A 286 0.97 -4.10 -11.29
CA VAL A 286 1.67 -3.07 -10.53
C VAL A 286 1.34 -1.69 -11.10
N GLY A 287 1.46 -0.67 -10.27
CA GLY A 287 1.28 0.71 -10.69
C GLY A 287 1.47 1.67 -9.53
N GLY A 288 1.29 2.96 -9.81
CA GLY A 288 1.49 3.99 -8.79
C GLY A 288 2.95 4.38 -8.56
N GLU A 289 3.92 3.63 -9.11
CA GLU A 289 5.37 3.90 -9.10
C GLU A 289 5.95 3.49 -10.46
N PRO A 290 7.10 4.04 -10.89
CA PRO A 290 7.79 3.56 -12.09
C PRO A 290 8.25 2.11 -11.92
N ALA A 291 7.92 1.27 -12.90
CA ALA A 291 8.44 -0.09 -13.01
C ALA A 291 9.73 -0.10 -13.86
N HIS A 292 10.68 -0.93 -13.49
CA HIS A 292 11.99 -1.07 -14.12
C HIS A 292 12.15 -2.48 -14.68
N ASN A 293 13.11 -2.67 -15.59
CA ASN A 293 13.35 -3.97 -16.22
C ASN A 293 13.60 -5.08 -15.20
N ARG A 294 14.31 -4.75 -14.11
CA ARG A 294 14.52 -5.66 -12.98
C ARG A 294 13.22 -6.20 -12.38
N ASP A 295 12.15 -5.40 -12.33
CA ASP A 295 10.85 -5.87 -11.82
C ASP A 295 10.24 -6.92 -12.73
N VAL A 296 10.40 -6.73 -14.03
CA VAL A 296 9.93 -7.67 -15.05
C VAL A 296 10.79 -8.94 -15.01
N GLU A 297 12.11 -8.84 -14.85
CA GLU A 297 13.00 -9.99 -14.69
C GLU A 297 12.60 -10.83 -13.46
N LEU A 298 12.35 -10.17 -12.32
CA LEU A 298 11.85 -10.80 -11.10
C LEU A 298 10.51 -11.50 -11.35
N PHE A 299 9.61 -10.86 -12.09
CA PHE A 299 8.36 -11.48 -12.52
C PHE A 299 8.59 -12.71 -13.41
N GLN A 300 9.45 -12.61 -14.42
CA GLN A 300 9.75 -13.69 -15.35
C GLN A 300 10.37 -14.89 -14.62
N TRP A 301 11.16 -14.64 -13.58
CA TRP A 301 11.77 -15.69 -12.76
C TRP A 301 10.74 -16.46 -11.93
N HIS A 302 9.81 -15.77 -11.25
CA HIS A 302 8.97 -16.39 -10.22
C HIS A 302 7.57 -16.82 -10.67
N PHE A 303 7.02 -16.28 -11.75
CA PHE A 303 5.62 -16.50 -12.14
C PHE A 303 5.52 -17.42 -13.38
N SER A 304 4.35 -18.02 -13.60
CA SER A 304 4.12 -18.96 -14.70
C SER A 304 4.03 -18.28 -16.06
N ASP A 305 4.19 -19.05 -17.15
CA ASP A 305 4.04 -18.55 -18.53
C ASP A 305 2.62 -18.06 -18.85
N SER A 306 1.62 -18.56 -18.11
CA SER A 306 0.23 -18.15 -18.21
C SER A 306 -0.09 -16.84 -17.46
N CYS A 307 0.85 -16.35 -16.66
CA CYS A 307 0.71 -15.10 -15.93
C CYS A 307 1.16 -13.92 -16.80
N LEU A 308 0.45 -12.80 -16.73
CA LEU A 308 0.87 -11.54 -17.34
C LEU A 308 1.24 -10.53 -16.26
N PHE A 309 2.36 -9.86 -16.47
CA PHE A 309 2.71 -8.65 -15.73
C PHE A 309 2.06 -7.45 -16.40
N VAL A 310 1.44 -6.58 -15.60
CA VAL A 310 0.77 -5.38 -16.09
C VAL A 310 1.34 -4.18 -15.35
N ASN A 311 2.02 -3.29 -16.07
CA ASN A 311 2.35 -1.97 -15.57
C ASN A 311 1.24 -1.00 -15.91
N GLY A 312 0.66 -0.35 -14.89
CA GLY A 312 -0.47 0.56 -15.07
C GLY A 312 -0.22 1.98 -14.61
N MET A 313 -0.57 2.94 -15.47
CA MET A 313 -0.67 4.35 -15.08
C MET A 313 -2.11 4.68 -14.70
N SER A 314 -2.24 5.21 -13.49
CA SER A 314 -3.51 5.60 -12.90
C SER A 314 -3.32 6.88 -12.10
N ILE A 315 -4.35 7.73 -12.12
CA ILE A 315 -4.35 9.04 -11.48
C ILE A 315 -5.65 9.20 -10.70
N THR A 316 -5.60 9.74 -9.49
CA THR A 316 -6.80 9.91 -8.65
C THR A 316 -7.88 10.75 -9.34
N GLU A 317 -7.48 11.78 -10.08
CA GLU A 317 -8.34 12.71 -10.79
C GLU A 317 -8.91 12.18 -12.13
N ALA A 318 -8.32 11.12 -12.70
CA ALA A 318 -8.69 10.62 -14.05
C ALA A 318 -8.97 9.10 -14.12
N GLY A 319 -8.70 8.36 -13.05
CA GLY A 319 -8.72 6.90 -13.02
C GLY A 319 -7.56 6.29 -13.81
N THR A 320 -7.81 5.14 -14.42
CA THR A 320 -6.90 4.39 -15.29
C THR A 320 -6.64 5.14 -16.59
N VAL A 321 -5.36 5.27 -16.97
CA VAL A 321 -4.93 6.06 -18.14
C VAL A 321 -4.24 5.20 -19.19
N ARG A 322 -3.30 4.32 -18.79
CA ARG A 322 -2.54 3.44 -19.70
C ARG A 322 -2.22 2.10 -19.05
N HIS A 323 -2.08 1.06 -19.87
CA HIS A 323 -1.54 -0.25 -19.46
C HIS A 323 -0.46 -0.74 -20.42
N TYR A 324 0.55 -1.40 -19.86
CA TYR A 324 1.56 -2.15 -20.59
C TYR A 324 1.56 -3.60 -20.10
N PHE A 325 1.29 -4.54 -21.01
CA PHE A 325 1.25 -5.97 -20.71
C PHE A 325 2.56 -6.62 -21.12
N VAL A 326 3.09 -7.46 -20.24
CA VAL A 326 4.33 -8.21 -20.47
C VAL A 326 4.04 -9.68 -20.19
N ALA A 327 4.18 -10.51 -21.22
CA ALA A 327 4.19 -11.96 -21.05
C ALA A 327 5.59 -12.40 -20.60
N LYS A 328 5.68 -13.56 -19.94
CA LYS A 328 6.93 -14.08 -19.37
C LYS A 328 8.11 -14.13 -20.37
N GLN A 329 7.85 -14.43 -21.64
CA GLN A 329 8.89 -14.52 -22.68
C GLN A 329 9.02 -13.24 -23.54
N SER A 330 8.37 -12.14 -23.14
CA SER A 330 8.48 -10.87 -23.89
C SER A 330 9.87 -10.26 -23.70
N PRO A 331 10.48 -9.69 -24.75
CA PRO A 331 11.73 -8.96 -24.61
C PRO A 331 11.55 -7.74 -23.73
N LEU A 332 12.59 -7.40 -22.98
CA LEU A 332 12.61 -6.19 -22.16
C LEU A 332 12.83 -4.96 -23.04
N PRO A 333 12.18 -3.82 -22.73
CA PRO A 333 12.47 -2.54 -23.39
C PRO A 333 13.85 -2.00 -22.97
N ASP A 334 14.49 -1.19 -23.82
CA ASP A 334 15.90 -0.80 -23.62
C ASP A 334 16.18 0.05 -22.36
N ASP A 335 15.27 0.95 -21.95
CA ASP A 335 15.52 1.91 -20.86
C ASP A 335 14.63 1.70 -19.61
N SER A 336 13.31 1.57 -19.79
CA SER A 336 12.33 1.52 -18.70
C SER A 336 11.05 0.84 -19.15
N VAL A 337 10.30 0.26 -18.21
CA VAL A 337 9.02 -0.39 -18.51
C VAL A 337 7.99 0.71 -18.79
N PRO A 338 7.45 0.81 -20.02
CA PRO A 338 6.49 1.85 -20.36
C PRO A 338 5.22 1.74 -19.53
N VAL A 339 4.49 2.85 -19.43
CA VAL A 339 3.13 2.83 -18.88
C VAL A 339 2.12 2.37 -19.93
N GLY A 340 2.50 2.41 -21.21
CA GLY A 340 1.92 1.62 -22.27
C GLY A 340 0.82 2.32 -23.07
N TYR A 341 -0.19 1.54 -23.45
CA TYR A 341 -1.13 1.86 -24.52
C TYR A 341 -2.46 2.38 -23.97
N PRO A 342 -3.25 3.10 -24.80
CA PRO A 342 -4.51 3.70 -24.38
C PRO A 342 -5.48 2.66 -23.82
N VAL A 343 -6.22 3.06 -22.79
CA VAL A 343 -7.48 2.40 -22.42
C VAL A 343 -8.65 3.17 -23.05
N GLU A 344 -9.80 2.52 -23.21
CA GLU A 344 -10.96 3.11 -23.88
C GLU A 344 -11.42 4.44 -23.26
N ASP A 345 -12.03 5.32 -24.07
CA ASP A 345 -12.64 6.60 -23.65
C ASP A 345 -11.67 7.58 -22.92
N VAL A 346 -10.35 7.43 -23.13
CA VAL A 346 -9.30 8.31 -22.62
C VAL A 346 -8.33 8.71 -23.73
N GLU A 347 -8.19 10.02 -23.93
CA GLU A 347 -7.15 10.58 -24.76
C GLU A 347 -6.02 11.14 -23.88
N VAL A 348 -4.77 10.90 -24.28
CA VAL A 348 -3.59 11.46 -23.61
C VAL A 348 -2.92 12.41 -24.58
N LEU A 349 -2.69 13.63 -24.11
CA LEU A 349 -1.96 14.69 -24.81
C LEU A 349 -0.60 14.89 -24.13
N LEU A 350 0.40 15.34 -24.88
CA LEU A 350 1.68 15.78 -24.32
C LEU A 350 1.84 17.28 -24.58
N LEU A 351 1.77 18.09 -23.53
CA LEU A 351 1.69 19.54 -23.67
C LEU A 351 3.03 20.22 -23.38
N ASP A 352 3.37 21.23 -24.18
CA ASP A 352 4.45 22.17 -23.88
C ASP A 352 4.01 23.23 -22.83
N PRO A 353 4.92 24.08 -22.33
CA PRO A 353 4.56 25.14 -21.38
C PRO A 353 3.57 26.19 -21.92
N GLN A 354 3.30 26.21 -23.23
CA GLN A 354 2.29 27.05 -23.86
C GLN A 354 0.95 26.32 -24.05
N GLY A 355 0.84 25.06 -23.61
CA GLY A 355 -0.37 24.24 -23.71
C GLY A 355 -0.61 23.63 -25.09
N ARG A 356 0.42 23.55 -25.94
CA ARG A 356 0.33 22.94 -27.29
C ARG A 356 0.82 21.51 -27.27
N ASP A 357 0.19 20.65 -28.05
CA ASP A 357 0.63 19.25 -28.19
C ASP A 357 2.01 19.18 -28.89
N VAL A 358 2.95 18.46 -28.29
CA VAL A 358 4.32 18.29 -28.82
C VAL A 358 4.47 17.10 -29.78
N GLY A 359 3.49 16.19 -29.85
CA GLY A 359 3.54 15.01 -30.72
C GLY A 359 4.54 13.94 -30.28
N PHE A 360 4.93 13.06 -31.22
CA PHE A 360 5.75 11.88 -30.93
C PHE A 360 7.21 12.22 -30.61
N HIS A 361 7.83 11.41 -29.75
CA HIS A 361 9.21 11.50 -29.24
C HIS A 361 9.59 12.76 -28.45
N GLN A 362 8.80 13.84 -28.56
CA GLN A 362 9.02 15.05 -27.76
C GLN A 362 8.54 14.85 -26.33
N ILE A 363 9.25 15.48 -25.39
CA ILE A 363 8.89 15.47 -23.98
C ILE A 363 7.85 16.57 -23.74
N GLY A 364 6.75 16.21 -23.10
CA GLY A 364 5.71 17.15 -22.68
C GLY A 364 5.10 16.75 -21.34
N GLU A 365 4.31 17.66 -20.76
CA GLU A 365 3.44 17.34 -19.63
C GLU A 365 2.32 16.42 -20.11
N ILE A 366 2.17 15.27 -19.46
CA ILE A 366 1.08 14.34 -19.69
C ILE A 366 -0.21 15.03 -19.25
N ALA A 367 -1.16 15.18 -20.16
CA ALA A 367 -2.49 15.68 -19.87
C ALA A 367 -3.54 14.64 -20.28
N VAL A 368 -4.59 14.48 -19.47
CA VAL A 368 -5.65 13.51 -19.72
C VAL A 368 -6.89 14.23 -20.19
N LYS A 369 -7.34 13.94 -21.41
CA LYS A 369 -8.57 14.47 -21.99
C LYS A 369 -9.67 13.43 -21.93
N SER A 370 -10.75 13.75 -21.23
CA SER A 370 -11.95 12.91 -21.14
C SER A 370 -13.13 13.70 -20.59
N ARG A 371 -14.36 13.28 -20.94
CA ARG A 371 -15.58 13.78 -20.29
C ARG A 371 -15.82 13.17 -18.90
N TYR A 372 -15.12 12.09 -18.56
CA TYR A 372 -15.31 11.33 -17.32
C TYR A 372 -14.23 11.59 -16.27
N LEU A 373 -13.54 12.73 -16.35
CA LEU A 373 -12.62 13.19 -15.31
C LEU A 373 -13.37 13.47 -14.00
N SER A 374 -12.65 13.47 -12.88
CA SER A 374 -13.16 13.95 -11.59
C SER A 374 -13.85 15.32 -11.73
N PRO A 375 -14.93 15.60 -11.00
CA PRO A 375 -15.48 16.96 -10.93
C PRO A 375 -14.47 18.01 -10.42
N GLY A 376 -13.45 17.59 -9.68
CA GLY A 376 -12.38 18.46 -9.20
C GLY A 376 -11.98 18.20 -7.75
N TYR A 377 -11.53 19.26 -7.08
CA TYR A 377 -11.16 19.23 -5.67
C TYR A 377 -12.29 19.79 -4.80
N TRP A 378 -12.66 19.06 -3.75
CA TRP A 378 -13.67 19.45 -2.77
C TRP A 378 -13.36 20.85 -2.22
N LYS A 379 -14.32 21.77 -2.39
CA LYS A 379 -14.25 23.17 -1.91
C LYS A 379 -13.01 23.96 -2.33
N LYS A 380 -12.35 23.58 -3.43
CA LYS A 380 -11.19 24.28 -3.98
C LYS A 380 -11.42 24.63 -5.46
N PRO A 381 -12.31 25.59 -5.77
CA PRO A 381 -12.66 25.93 -7.14
C PRO A 381 -11.47 26.52 -7.92
N ASP A 382 -10.59 27.28 -7.28
CA ASP A 382 -9.42 27.88 -7.93
C ASP A 382 -8.41 26.81 -8.35
N LEU A 383 -8.11 25.87 -7.46
CA LEU A 383 -7.25 24.73 -7.78
C LEU A 383 -7.87 23.83 -8.85
N THR A 384 -9.20 23.65 -8.80
CA THR A 384 -9.92 22.91 -9.83
C THR A 384 -9.79 23.58 -11.19
N ARG A 385 -10.01 24.90 -11.31
CA ARG A 385 -9.84 25.62 -12.58
C ARG A 385 -8.39 25.61 -13.08
N ALA A 386 -7.42 25.63 -12.18
CA ALA A 386 -6.00 25.58 -12.54
C ALA A 386 -5.56 24.20 -13.08
N LYS A 387 -6.21 23.11 -12.67
CA LYS A 387 -5.83 21.74 -13.04
C LYS A 387 -6.77 21.07 -14.05
N PHE A 388 -8.02 21.49 -14.12
CA PHE A 388 -9.04 20.96 -15.03
C PHE A 388 -9.44 22.05 -16.05
N LEU A 389 -8.78 22.04 -17.19
CA LEU A 389 -9.00 22.97 -18.29
C LEU A 389 -10.22 22.55 -19.12
N PRO A 390 -10.92 23.50 -19.77
CA PRO A 390 -11.93 23.17 -20.76
C PRO A 390 -11.30 22.44 -21.96
N GLY A 391 -12.02 21.47 -22.54
CA GLY A 391 -11.58 20.77 -23.74
C GLY A 391 -11.69 21.65 -25.00
N PRO A 392 -10.88 21.36 -26.04
CA PRO A 392 -10.98 22.05 -27.32
C PRO A 392 -12.35 21.78 -27.97
N GLY A 393 -13.06 22.82 -28.38
CA GLY A 393 -14.35 22.70 -29.09
C GLY A 393 -15.61 22.91 -28.24
N GLY A 394 -15.50 23.22 -26.94
CA GLY A 394 -16.62 23.71 -26.13
C GLY A 394 -17.69 22.68 -25.73
N GLY A 395 -17.40 21.38 -25.85
CA GLY A 395 -18.26 20.30 -25.34
C GLY A 395 -18.00 19.95 -23.86
N ASP A 396 -18.51 18.79 -23.42
CA ASP A 396 -18.36 18.29 -22.03
C ASP A 396 -16.96 17.74 -21.71
N GLU A 397 -16.07 17.66 -22.71
CA GLU A 397 -14.71 17.19 -22.51
C GLU A 397 -13.88 18.20 -21.72
N ARG A 398 -13.06 17.69 -20.81
CA ARG A 398 -12.11 18.48 -20.03
C ARG A 398 -10.72 17.89 -20.17
N ILE A 399 -9.71 18.70 -19.91
CA ILE A 399 -8.29 18.31 -19.88
C ILE A 399 -7.80 18.43 -18.44
N TYR A 400 -7.28 17.35 -17.87
CA TYR A 400 -6.63 17.37 -16.57
C TYR A 400 -5.10 17.40 -16.74
N LEU A 401 -4.45 18.40 -16.14
CA LEU A 401 -3.00 18.56 -16.09
C LEU A 401 -2.40 17.71 -14.96
N THR A 402 -1.65 16.67 -15.33
CA THR A 402 -1.18 15.68 -14.34
C THR A 402 0.05 16.15 -13.58
N GLY A 403 0.86 17.03 -14.15
CA GLY A 403 2.21 17.36 -13.72
C GLY A 403 3.24 16.25 -13.93
N ASP A 404 2.87 15.14 -14.55
CA ASP A 404 3.80 14.09 -14.96
C ASP A 404 4.42 14.43 -16.32
N LEU A 405 5.70 14.11 -16.52
CA LEU A 405 6.39 14.24 -17.81
C LEU A 405 6.40 12.91 -18.54
N GLY A 406 6.27 12.96 -19.87
CA GLY A 406 6.35 11.77 -20.69
C GLY A 406 6.70 12.06 -22.14
N ARG A 407 6.91 10.97 -22.89
CA ARG A 407 7.04 10.99 -24.35
C ARG A 407 6.21 9.87 -24.97
N MET A 408 5.59 10.15 -26.11
CA MET A 408 4.77 9.19 -26.84
C MET A 408 5.58 8.62 -27.99
N LEU A 409 5.61 7.30 -28.13
CA LEU A 409 6.20 6.64 -29.29
C LEU A 409 5.20 6.62 -30.47
N PRO A 410 5.66 6.45 -31.73
CA PRO A 410 4.79 6.46 -32.91
C PRO A 410 3.72 5.36 -32.91
N ASP A 411 3.92 4.28 -32.16
CA ASP A 411 2.94 3.20 -31.98
C ASP A 411 1.89 3.53 -30.89
N GLY A 412 1.96 4.72 -30.29
CA GLY A 412 1.07 5.18 -29.23
C GLY A 412 1.45 4.68 -27.84
N CYS A 413 2.60 4.03 -27.67
CA CYS A 413 3.12 3.66 -26.35
C CYS A 413 3.61 4.90 -25.59
N LEU A 414 3.14 5.09 -24.37
CA LEU A 414 3.54 6.19 -23.51
C LEU A 414 4.66 5.76 -22.56
N ILE A 415 5.74 6.54 -22.52
CA ILE A 415 6.83 6.42 -21.57
C ILE A 415 6.69 7.54 -20.53
N HIS A 416 6.66 7.18 -19.26
CA HIS A 416 6.69 8.13 -18.13
C HIS A 416 8.14 8.48 -17.80
N LEU A 417 8.42 9.77 -17.60
CA LEU A 417 9.78 10.31 -17.43
C LEU A 417 9.98 11.04 -16.10
N GLY A 418 9.01 10.96 -15.19
CA GLY A 418 9.04 11.66 -13.91
C GLY A 418 8.02 12.79 -13.81
N ARG A 419 8.36 13.84 -13.07
CA ARG A 419 7.44 14.93 -12.71
C ARG A 419 8.01 16.31 -13.00
N LEU A 420 7.12 17.25 -13.28
CA LEU A 420 7.42 18.66 -13.45
C LEU A 420 7.64 19.38 -12.10
N ASP A 421 6.92 18.96 -11.07
CA ASP A 421 7.01 19.51 -9.72
C ASP A 421 7.79 18.59 -8.77
N PHE A 422 7.87 18.98 -7.49
CA PHE A 422 8.57 18.22 -6.45
C PHE A 422 7.71 17.11 -5.81
N GLN A 423 6.58 16.74 -6.40
CA GLN A 423 5.82 15.59 -5.91
C GLN A 423 6.58 14.31 -6.18
N VAL A 424 6.49 13.39 -5.23
CA VAL A 424 7.16 12.10 -5.29
C VAL A 424 6.17 10.99 -4.96
N LYS A 425 6.51 9.78 -5.37
CA LYS A 425 5.77 8.57 -5.04
C LYS A 425 6.63 7.74 -4.10
N VAL A 426 6.17 7.57 -2.86
CA VAL A 426 6.90 6.83 -1.82
C VAL A 426 6.05 5.65 -1.41
N ARG A 427 6.47 4.43 -1.76
CA ARG A 427 5.72 3.20 -1.46
C ARG A 427 4.28 3.25 -2.00
N GLY A 428 4.13 3.78 -3.22
CA GLY A 428 2.85 3.97 -3.89
C GLY A 428 2.02 5.18 -3.46
N GLN A 429 2.51 5.95 -2.48
CA GLN A 429 1.84 7.11 -1.91
C GLN A 429 2.20 8.38 -2.66
N ARG A 430 1.21 9.19 -3.06
CA ARG A 430 1.49 10.52 -3.59
C ARG A 430 1.86 11.45 -2.44
N VAL A 431 3.09 11.97 -2.46
CA VAL A 431 3.63 12.85 -1.42
C VAL A 431 4.02 14.19 -2.04
N GLU A 432 3.45 15.26 -1.50
CA GLU A 432 3.88 16.64 -1.75
C GLU A 432 4.97 16.97 -0.73
N VAL A 433 6.23 17.06 -1.16
CA VAL A 433 7.34 17.30 -0.21
C VAL A 433 7.20 18.64 0.52
N GLY A 434 6.53 19.62 -0.10
CA GLY A 434 6.21 20.91 0.53
C GLY A 434 5.33 20.79 1.78
N GLU A 435 4.49 19.75 1.90
CA GLU A 435 3.73 19.48 3.12
C GLU A 435 4.64 19.06 4.28
N ILE A 436 5.71 18.34 3.98
CA ILE A 436 6.72 17.92 4.94
C ILE A 436 7.62 19.11 5.30
N GLU A 437 8.07 19.88 4.30
CA GLU A 437 8.88 21.10 4.50
C GLU A 437 8.13 22.10 5.39
N THR A 438 6.83 22.32 5.16
CA THR A 438 5.99 23.18 6.01
C THR A 438 5.89 22.66 7.44
N ALA A 439 5.71 21.34 7.62
CA ALA A 439 5.63 20.74 8.95
C ALA A 439 6.96 20.85 9.71
N LEU A 440 8.10 20.70 9.02
CA LEU A 440 9.45 20.86 9.55
C LEU A 440 9.75 22.30 9.96
N LEU A 441 9.41 23.28 9.11
CA LEU A 441 9.58 24.70 9.40
C LEU A 441 8.71 25.19 10.56
N ALA A 442 7.66 24.44 10.92
CA ALA A 442 6.82 24.72 12.08
C ALA A 442 7.37 24.13 13.40
N LEU A 443 8.51 23.44 13.36
CA LEU A 443 9.18 22.90 14.56
C LEU A 443 10.16 23.92 15.13
N GLU A 444 10.26 23.98 16.46
CA GLU A 444 11.24 24.82 17.14
C GLU A 444 12.68 24.36 16.83
N GLY A 445 13.58 25.33 16.64
CA GLY A 445 15.00 25.06 16.33
C GLY A 445 15.33 24.79 14.86
N ILE A 446 14.35 24.86 13.93
CA ILE A 446 14.57 24.69 12.48
C ILE A 446 14.40 26.04 11.76
N GLY A 447 15.46 26.50 11.10
CA GLY A 447 15.45 27.74 10.31
C GLY A 447 15.13 27.51 8.83
N GLU A 448 15.69 26.46 8.23
CA GLU A 448 15.43 26.07 6.83
C GLU A 448 15.20 24.56 6.73
N ALA A 449 14.30 24.16 5.84
CA ALA A 449 14.02 22.76 5.57
C ALA A 449 13.77 22.52 4.07
N VAL A 450 14.41 21.49 3.53
CA VAL A 450 14.22 21.01 2.16
C VAL A 450 14.04 19.50 2.20
N VAL A 451 13.03 18.99 1.52
CA VAL A 451 12.78 17.54 1.43
C VAL A 451 12.88 17.08 -0.02
N VAL A 452 13.64 16.01 -0.24
CA VAL A 452 13.79 15.35 -1.55
C VAL A 452 13.54 13.87 -1.40
N ALA A 453 13.01 13.24 -2.45
CA ALA A 453 13.14 11.79 -2.59
C ALA A 453 14.47 11.48 -3.25
N ARG A 454 15.24 10.56 -2.67
CA ARG A 454 16.51 10.07 -3.22
C ARG A 454 16.48 8.56 -3.31
N ASP A 455 17.06 8.04 -4.38
CA ASP A 455 17.35 6.61 -4.52
C ASP A 455 18.61 6.30 -3.68
N GLU A 456 18.48 6.35 -2.36
CA GLU A 456 19.55 5.98 -1.41
C GLU A 456 19.89 4.49 -1.48
N ARG A 457 18.93 3.70 -1.97
CA ARG A 457 19.07 2.28 -2.27
C ARG A 457 18.59 2.06 -3.70
N PRO A 458 19.14 1.07 -4.42
CA PRO A 458 18.63 0.72 -5.74
C PRO A 458 17.11 0.52 -5.65
N ASP A 459 16.38 1.34 -6.41
CA ASP A 459 14.96 1.17 -6.66
C ASP A 459 14.02 1.39 -5.44
N GLU A 460 14.46 2.08 -4.38
CA GLU A 460 13.57 2.49 -3.27
C GLU A 460 13.76 3.96 -2.89
N PRO A 461 13.00 4.90 -3.50
CA PRO A 461 13.11 6.31 -3.18
C PRO A 461 12.69 6.57 -1.73
N ALA A 462 13.63 7.05 -0.93
CA ALA A 462 13.43 7.45 0.45
C ALA A 462 13.35 8.97 0.58
N LEU A 463 12.50 9.45 1.47
CA LEU A 463 12.42 10.87 1.79
C LEU A 463 13.62 11.25 2.67
N VAL A 464 14.40 12.24 2.23
CA VAL A 464 15.51 12.80 2.99
C VAL A 464 15.21 14.27 3.27
N ALA A 465 15.25 14.65 4.56
CA ALA A 465 15.12 16.02 4.99
C ALA A 465 16.49 16.64 5.24
N TYR A 466 16.74 17.78 4.60
CA TYR A 466 17.92 18.62 4.83
C TYR A 466 17.48 19.80 5.68
N LEU A 467 18.21 20.06 6.75
CA LEU A 467 17.82 21.02 7.77
C LEU A 467 18.97 21.97 8.08
N VAL A 468 18.68 23.26 8.17
CA VAL A 468 19.58 24.26 8.79
C VAL A 468 18.96 24.63 10.13
N PRO A 469 19.59 24.27 11.27
CA PRO A 469 19.10 24.64 12.59
C PRO A 469 19.11 26.16 12.80
N SER A 470 18.06 26.70 13.41
CA SER A 470 18.03 28.12 13.82
C SER A 470 18.77 28.35 15.16
N GLU A 471 18.93 27.30 15.96
CA GLU A 471 19.55 27.34 17.28
C GLU A 471 20.51 26.15 17.49
N ARG A 472 21.41 26.27 18.47
CA ARG A 472 22.28 25.17 18.92
C ARG A 472 22.05 24.89 20.41
N PRO A 473 21.95 23.62 20.84
CA PRO A 473 22.10 22.40 20.04
C PRO A 473 20.92 22.17 19.08
N ALA A 474 21.19 21.49 17.96
CA ALA A 474 20.17 21.14 16.99
C ALA A 474 19.20 20.08 17.56
N PRO A 475 17.93 20.05 17.11
CA PRO A 475 16.99 19.00 17.49
C PRO A 475 17.53 17.60 17.13
N THR A 476 17.30 16.62 18.01
CA THR A 476 17.62 15.21 17.71
C THR A 476 16.67 14.66 16.65
N VAL A 477 17.10 13.63 15.92
CA VAL A 477 16.25 12.93 14.95
C VAL A 477 15.03 12.32 15.64
N THR A 478 15.19 11.78 16.84
CA THR A 478 14.10 11.29 17.69
C THR A 478 13.04 12.38 17.93
N ALA A 479 13.47 13.59 18.34
CA ALA A 479 12.55 14.69 18.59
C ALA A 479 11.84 15.17 17.32
N LEU A 480 12.57 15.26 16.19
CA LEU A 480 12.01 15.65 14.90
C LEU A 480 10.96 14.65 14.41
N ARG A 481 11.28 13.35 14.44
CA ARG A 481 10.36 12.29 14.04
C ARG A 481 9.11 12.25 14.90
N ARG A 482 9.26 12.31 16.23
CA ARG A 482 8.14 12.34 17.17
C ARG A 482 7.18 13.49 16.85
N GLN A 483 7.71 14.69 16.61
CA GLN A 483 6.89 15.86 16.29
C GLN A 483 6.24 15.79 14.91
N LEU A 484 6.95 15.27 13.90
CA LEU A 484 6.38 15.05 12.56
C LEU A 484 5.30 13.96 12.57
N ALA A 485 5.52 12.86 13.28
CA ALA A 485 4.57 11.75 13.39
C ALA A 485 3.25 12.16 14.07
N ALA A 486 3.24 13.24 14.86
CA ALA A 486 2.01 13.80 15.41
C ALA A 486 1.15 14.53 14.36
N LYS A 487 1.72 14.95 13.22
CA LYS A 487 1.06 15.79 12.20
C LYS A 487 0.92 15.10 10.85
N LEU A 488 1.88 14.25 10.49
CA LEU A 488 2.00 13.62 9.18
C LEU A 488 1.79 12.11 9.27
N PRO A 489 1.18 11.49 8.25
CA PRO A 489 1.17 10.03 8.13
C PRO A 489 2.59 9.46 8.14
N ALA A 490 2.75 8.24 8.65
CA ALA A 490 4.05 7.57 8.74
C ALA A 490 4.83 7.55 7.42
N TYR A 491 4.15 7.41 6.28
CA TYR A 491 4.79 7.37 4.97
C TYR A 491 5.37 8.72 4.49
N MET A 492 4.99 9.83 5.14
CA MET A 492 5.49 11.18 4.85
C MET A 492 6.63 11.61 5.78
N VAL A 493 6.91 10.85 6.85
CA VAL A 493 8.04 11.15 7.74
C VAL A 493 9.34 10.76 7.01
N PRO A 494 10.33 11.67 6.89
CA PRO A 494 11.62 11.38 6.24
C PRO A 494 12.32 10.16 6.83
N SER A 495 12.99 9.36 6.01
CA SER A 495 13.84 8.24 6.45
C SER A 495 15.22 8.71 6.92
N ALA A 496 15.69 9.88 6.49
CA ALA A 496 16.94 10.46 6.95
C ALA A 496 16.81 11.96 7.17
N PHE A 497 17.60 12.48 8.11
CA PHE A 497 17.71 13.90 8.44
C PHE A 497 19.17 14.31 8.38
N VAL A 498 19.50 15.23 7.47
CA VAL A 498 20.86 15.71 7.24
C VAL A 498 20.94 17.15 7.72
N LEU A 499 21.76 17.40 8.74
CA LEU A 499 22.01 18.75 9.23
C LEU A 499 23.07 19.42 8.34
N LEU A 500 22.76 20.63 7.87
CA LEU A 500 23.65 21.47 7.07
C LEU A 500 23.96 22.77 7.81
N GLU A 501 25.12 23.36 7.52
CA GLU A 501 25.43 24.72 8.00
C GLU A 501 24.64 25.78 7.22
N ALA A 502 24.43 25.55 5.92
CA ALA A 502 23.61 26.38 5.04
C ALA A 502 23.10 25.55 3.87
N MET A 503 21.97 25.96 3.27
CA MET A 503 21.46 25.33 2.07
C MET A 503 22.37 25.62 0.86
N PRO A 504 22.66 24.63 0.01
CA PRO A 504 23.43 24.86 -1.21
C PRO A 504 22.62 25.71 -2.19
N LEU A 505 23.19 26.82 -2.65
CA LEU A 505 22.56 27.72 -3.61
C LEU A 505 23.30 27.68 -4.96
N ALA A 506 22.54 27.69 -6.04
CA ALA A 506 23.04 27.90 -7.39
C ALA A 506 23.51 29.38 -7.57
N PRO A 507 24.30 29.70 -8.62
CA PRO A 507 24.78 31.06 -8.86
C PRO A 507 23.69 32.15 -8.99
N ASN A 508 22.45 31.75 -9.27
CA ASN A 508 21.28 32.65 -9.32
C ASN A 508 20.57 32.83 -7.97
N GLY A 509 21.14 32.33 -6.88
CA GLY A 509 20.61 32.42 -5.51
C GLY A 509 19.46 31.47 -5.20
N LYS A 510 19.08 30.57 -6.12
CA LYS A 510 18.07 29.53 -5.86
C LYS A 510 18.71 28.29 -5.25
N LEU A 511 17.95 27.55 -4.44
CA LEU A 511 18.35 26.25 -3.92
C LEU A 511 18.82 25.31 -5.04
N ASP A 512 20.03 24.75 -4.89
CA ASP A 512 20.57 23.71 -5.74
C ASP A 512 20.33 22.33 -5.12
N ARG A 513 19.18 21.73 -5.46
CA ARG A 513 18.81 20.38 -4.98
C ARG A 513 19.78 19.29 -5.44
N ARG A 514 20.55 19.50 -6.51
CA ARG A 514 21.54 18.52 -7.01
C ARG A 514 22.83 18.55 -6.19
N ALA A 515 23.12 19.67 -5.54
CA ALA A 515 24.27 19.84 -4.67
C ALA A 515 24.01 19.36 -3.23
N LEU A 516 22.80 18.89 -2.90
CA LEU A 516 22.50 18.31 -1.59
C LEU A 516 23.32 17.03 -1.38
N PRO A 517 24.06 16.89 -0.27
CA PRO A 517 24.89 15.71 -0.01
C PRO A 517 24.03 14.47 0.22
N ALA A 518 24.54 13.28 -0.09
CA ALA A 518 23.87 12.06 0.35
C ALA A 518 23.90 11.99 1.90
N PRO A 519 22.86 11.45 2.56
CA PRO A 519 22.94 11.01 3.96
C PRO A 519 24.19 10.17 4.18
N ASP A 520 24.89 10.42 5.29
CA ASP A 520 25.97 9.53 5.68
C ASP A 520 25.41 8.21 6.24
N ARG A 521 26.29 7.21 6.36
CA ARG A 521 25.94 5.89 6.93
C ARG A 521 26.13 5.85 8.44
N SER A 522 26.36 7.00 9.07
CA SER A 522 26.64 7.10 10.50
C SER A 522 25.36 6.98 11.32
N ARG A 523 25.52 6.66 12.61
CA ARG A 523 24.39 6.66 13.54
C ARG A 523 23.87 8.10 13.69
N PRO A 524 22.58 8.39 13.44
CA PRO A 524 22.05 9.73 13.56
C PRO A 524 22.12 10.27 15.00
N LEU A 525 21.91 11.57 15.16
CA LEU A 525 21.80 12.21 16.46
C LEU A 525 20.49 11.81 17.15
N LEU A 526 20.55 10.80 18.02
CA LEU A 526 19.40 10.26 18.78
C LEU A 526 19.37 10.78 20.23
N GLU A 527 18.22 10.66 20.90
CA GLU A 527 18.09 10.94 22.35
C GLU A 527 18.87 9.92 23.20
N ASN A 528 18.86 8.65 22.79
CA ASN A 528 19.61 7.59 23.48
C ASN A 528 21.12 7.69 23.18
N LEU A 529 21.94 7.46 24.20
CA LEU A 529 23.37 7.24 24.02
C LEU A 529 23.61 5.89 23.35
N TYR A 530 24.68 5.79 22.55
CA TYR A 530 25.05 4.53 21.92
C TYR A 530 25.40 3.47 22.99
N MET A 531 24.76 2.30 22.87
CA MET A 531 25.08 1.12 23.66
C MET A 531 25.42 -0.04 22.71
N ALA A 532 26.63 -0.57 22.83
CA ALA A 532 27.09 -1.70 22.03
C ALA A 532 26.31 -2.99 22.38
N PRO A 533 26.19 -3.96 21.45
CA PRO A 533 25.66 -5.27 21.79
C PRO A 533 26.49 -5.97 22.87
N HIS A 534 25.82 -6.66 23.78
CA HIS A 534 26.42 -7.35 24.93
C HIS A 534 26.19 -8.86 24.92
N THR A 535 25.25 -9.34 24.10
CA THR A 535 24.94 -10.76 23.89
C THR A 535 25.16 -11.18 22.44
N SER A 536 25.37 -12.48 22.20
CA SER A 536 25.51 -13.02 20.83
C SER A 536 24.27 -12.82 19.97
N ILE A 537 23.07 -12.82 20.59
CA ILE A 537 21.80 -12.53 19.90
C ILE A 537 21.79 -11.06 19.46
N GLU A 538 22.14 -10.12 20.35
CA GLU A 538 22.21 -8.70 20.02
C GLU A 538 23.26 -8.42 18.95
N GLU A 539 24.45 -9.04 19.01
CA GLU A 539 25.51 -8.87 18.00
C GLU A 539 25.01 -9.24 16.60
N ARG A 540 24.39 -10.41 16.49
CA ARG A 540 23.89 -10.92 15.22
C ARG A 540 22.67 -10.14 14.73
N LEU A 541 21.78 -9.75 15.63
CA LEU A 541 20.62 -8.92 15.29
C LEU A 541 21.02 -7.52 14.85
N THR A 542 22.00 -6.90 15.52
CA THR A 542 22.58 -5.61 15.14
C THR A 542 23.23 -5.70 13.75
N ALA A 543 23.90 -6.81 13.42
CA ALA A 543 24.43 -7.03 12.08
C ALA A 543 23.34 -7.07 11.00
N ILE A 544 22.22 -7.77 11.26
CA ILE A 544 21.05 -7.80 10.37
C ILE A 544 20.50 -6.38 10.18
N TRP A 545 20.31 -5.63 11.26
CA TRP A 545 19.79 -4.26 11.20
C TRP A 545 20.72 -3.33 10.44
N ARG A 546 22.03 -3.42 10.63
CA ARG A 546 23.02 -2.62 9.90
C ARG A 546 22.95 -2.87 8.41
N GLU A 547 22.80 -4.12 8.00
CA GLU A 547 22.67 -4.50 6.60
C GLU A 547 21.35 -3.98 6.00
N VAL A 548 20.23 -4.15 6.70
CA VAL A 548 18.90 -3.71 6.23
C VAL A 548 18.75 -2.19 6.22
N LEU A 549 19.28 -1.49 7.24
CA LEU A 549 19.17 -0.03 7.36
C LEU A 549 20.28 0.71 6.60
N GLY A 550 21.38 0.01 6.29
CA GLY A 550 22.52 0.60 5.60
C GLY A 550 23.47 1.40 6.51
N LEU A 551 23.38 1.23 7.83
CA LEU A 551 24.16 2.00 8.82
C LEU A 551 25.43 1.28 9.31
N GLU A 552 26.44 2.05 9.66
CA GLU A 552 27.72 1.56 10.20
C GLU A 552 27.65 1.25 11.69
N GLN A 553 26.77 1.92 12.44
CA GLN A 553 26.64 1.72 13.87
C GLN A 553 25.18 1.79 14.28
N ILE A 554 24.76 0.81 15.09
CA ILE A 554 23.42 0.72 15.66
C ILE A 554 23.61 0.28 17.11
N GLY A 555 23.05 1.06 18.04
CA GLY A 555 23.00 0.75 19.45
C GLY A 555 21.81 -0.14 19.79
N VAL A 556 21.92 -0.93 20.86
CA VAL A 556 20.86 -1.91 21.20
C VAL A 556 19.54 -1.27 21.64
N LEU A 557 19.58 -0.02 22.09
CA LEU A 557 18.41 0.78 22.50
C LEU A 557 18.00 1.80 21.43
N ASP A 558 18.60 1.76 20.25
CA ASP A 558 18.20 2.66 19.17
C ASP A 558 16.83 2.24 18.63
N ASP A 559 15.95 3.22 18.47
CA ASP A 559 14.63 3.01 17.89
C ASP A 559 14.77 2.77 16.37
N PHE A 560 14.19 1.67 15.89
CA PHE A 560 14.20 1.27 14.48
C PHE A 560 13.74 2.37 13.53
N PHE A 561 12.66 3.09 13.88
CA PHE A 561 12.10 4.16 13.06
C PHE A 561 12.97 5.40 13.12
N ASP A 562 13.61 5.67 14.26
CA ASP A 562 14.60 6.75 14.38
C ASP A 562 15.78 6.58 13.44
N LEU A 563 16.21 5.34 13.24
CA LEU A 563 17.26 4.94 12.31
C LEU A 563 16.81 4.95 10.82
N GLY A 564 15.58 5.38 10.52
CA GLY A 564 15.05 5.42 9.15
C GLY A 564 14.30 4.16 8.72
N GLY A 565 14.01 3.26 9.67
CA GLY A 565 13.19 2.09 9.46
C GLY A 565 11.74 2.41 9.08
N HIS A 566 11.09 1.49 8.37
CA HIS A 566 9.67 1.52 8.04
C HIS A 566 9.13 0.10 7.86
N SER A 567 7.82 -0.05 7.65
CA SER A 567 7.14 -1.36 7.61
C SER A 567 7.79 -2.37 6.65
N LEU A 568 8.14 -1.98 5.42
CA LEU A 568 8.82 -2.90 4.49
C LEU A 568 10.18 -3.40 5.02
N LEU A 569 10.99 -2.51 5.63
CA LEU A 569 12.28 -2.89 6.23
C LEU A 569 12.09 -3.73 7.50
N ALA A 570 11.06 -3.43 8.28
CA ALA A 570 10.69 -4.22 9.45
C ALA A 570 10.42 -5.68 9.05
N THR A 571 9.66 -5.88 7.97
CA THR A 571 9.37 -7.20 7.44
C THR A 571 10.63 -7.91 6.92
N GLN A 572 11.54 -7.18 6.25
CA GLN A 572 12.83 -7.74 5.85
C GLN A 572 13.67 -8.19 7.05
N ILE A 573 13.69 -7.40 8.13
CA ILE A 573 14.37 -7.77 9.39
C ILE A 573 13.76 -9.04 9.95
N VAL A 574 12.43 -9.11 10.11
CA VAL A 574 11.75 -10.30 10.65
C VAL A 574 12.05 -11.53 9.82
N SER A 575 12.02 -11.42 8.49
CA SER A 575 12.37 -12.52 7.58
C SER A 575 13.81 -13.01 7.79
N ARG A 576 14.78 -12.09 7.91
CA ARG A 576 16.19 -12.43 8.14
C ARG A 576 16.44 -12.98 9.55
N VAL A 577 15.69 -12.50 10.54
CA VAL A 577 15.74 -13.01 11.92
C VAL A 577 15.27 -14.46 11.96
N ARG A 578 14.16 -14.79 11.28
CA ARG A 578 13.71 -16.18 11.15
C ARG A 578 14.80 -17.06 10.55
N ASP A 579 15.40 -16.63 9.45
CA ASP A 579 16.43 -17.42 8.78
C ASP A 579 17.71 -17.56 9.65
N ALA A 580 18.10 -16.51 10.37
CA ALA A 580 19.29 -16.49 11.21
C ALA A 580 19.13 -17.31 12.51
N PHE A 581 17.99 -17.18 13.18
CA PHE A 581 17.77 -17.71 14.53
C PHE A 581 16.82 -18.91 14.58
N GLN A 582 16.19 -19.27 13.45
CA GLN A 582 15.21 -20.36 13.34
C GLN A 582 14.01 -20.18 14.28
N VAL A 583 13.63 -18.93 14.56
CA VAL A 583 12.47 -18.57 15.38
C VAL A 583 11.54 -17.63 14.62
N GLU A 584 10.24 -17.80 14.82
CA GLU A 584 9.23 -16.89 14.28
C GLU A 584 9.04 -15.72 15.26
N VAL A 585 9.42 -14.51 14.84
CA VAL A 585 9.20 -13.29 15.62
C VAL A 585 8.04 -12.52 15.00
N PRO A 586 6.90 -12.36 15.70
CA PRO A 586 5.78 -11.58 15.17
C PRO A 586 6.20 -10.14 14.84
N LEU A 587 5.82 -9.63 13.66
CA LEU A 587 6.12 -8.26 13.24
C LEU A 587 5.70 -7.20 14.28
N ARG A 588 4.59 -7.44 14.99
CA ARG A 588 4.11 -6.57 16.07
C ARG A 588 5.16 -6.29 17.15
N VAL A 589 6.08 -7.23 17.41
CA VAL A 589 7.13 -7.07 18.43
C VAL A 589 8.03 -5.88 18.07
N LEU A 590 8.43 -5.79 16.79
CA LEU A 590 9.21 -4.65 16.31
C LEU A 590 8.37 -3.37 16.29
N LEU A 591 7.09 -3.44 15.95
CA LEU A 591 6.24 -2.23 15.87
C LEU A 591 5.90 -1.64 17.24
N GLU A 592 5.74 -2.47 18.27
CA GLU A 592 5.37 -2.05 19.63
C GLU A 592 6.57 -1.59 20.46
N ALA A 593 7.73 -2.23 20.25
CA ALA A 593 8.95 -1.92 21.00
C ALA A 593 10.18 -2.06 20.06
N PRO A 594 10.44 -1.03 19.24
CA PRO A 594 11.33 -1.07 18.08
C PRO A 594 12.83 -1.04 18.43
N THR A 595 13.32 -1.91 19.30
CA THR A 595 14.75 -1.95 19.67
C THR A 595 15.36 -3.34 19.49
N VAL A 596 16.67 -3.38 19.24
CA VAL A 596 17.44 -4.63 19.17
C VAL A 596 17.36 -5.38 20.50
N ALA A 597 17.50 -4.69 21.64
CA ALA A 597 17.43 -5.29 22.97
C ALA A 597 16.10 -6.04 23.17
N ARG A 598 14.98 -5.39 22.83
CA ARG A 598 13.66 -6.02 23.01
C ARG A 598 13.45 -7.22 22.09
N MET A 599 13.88 -7.13 20.84
CA MET A 599 13.81 -8.27 19.93
C MET A 599 14.71 -9.42 20.40
N ALA A 600 15.88 -9.12 20.95
CA ALA A 600 16.79 -10.12 21.49
C ALA A 600 16.17 -10.88 22.66
N GLU A 601 15.44 -10.20 23.55
CA GLU A 601 14.67 -10.84 24.64
C GLU A 601 13.64 -11.84 24.09
N VAL A 602 12.87 -11.44 23.08
CA VAL A 602 11.84 -12.31 22.48
C VAL A 602 12.47 -13.52 21.79
N ILE A 603 13.57 -13.31 21.05
CA ILE A 603 14.31 -14.40 20.42
C ILE A 603 14.85 -15.38 21.46
N ALA A 604 15.45 -14.87 22.54
CA ALA A 604 15.99 -15.69 23.62
C ALA A 604 14.88 -16.53 24.29
N GLN A 605 13.72 -15.93 24.55
CA GLN A 605 12.58 -16.62 25.12
C GLN A 605 12.07 -17.74 24.20
N SER A 606 11.88 -17.46 22.90
CA SER A 606 11.43 -18.48 21.94
C SER A 606 12.43 -19.62 21.77
N GLN A 607 13.74 -19.35 21.85
CA GLN A 607 14.75 -20.41 21.83
C GLN A 607 14.68 -21.30 23.07
N LEU A 608 14.45 -20.72 24.26
CA LEU A 608 14.27 -21.49 25.50
C LEU A 608 13.03 -22.38 25.44
N GLU A 609 11.89 -21.83 25.00
CA GLU A 609 10.63 -22.58 24.83
C GLU A 609 10.81 -23.76 23.85
N SER A 610 11.52 -23.56 22.73
CA SER A 610 11.81 -24.65 21.78
C SER A 610 12.68 -25.77 22.35
N VAL A 611 13.61 -25.45 23.27
CA VAL A 611 14.47 -26.43 23.94
C VAL A 611 13.70 -27.20 25.00
N GLU A 612 12.79 -26.54 25.73
CA GLU A 612 11.90 -27.18 26.70
C GLU A 612 10.92 -28.13 26.01
N GLU A 613 10.28 -27.73 24.91
CA GLU A 613 9.39 -28.60 24.12
C GLU A 613 10.12 -29.83 23.55
N GLN A 614 11.35 -29.65 23.08
CA GLN A 614 12.19 -30.77 22.62
C GLN A 614 12.58 -31.70 23.77
N ARG A 615 12.83 -31.18 24.97
CA ARG A 615 13.14 -31.98 26.16
C ARG A 615 11.92 -32.76 26.64
N ASP A 616 10.76 -32.12 26.73
CA ASP A 616 9.51 -32.75 27.16
C ASP A 616 9.06 -33.83 26.17
N MET A 617 9.24 -33.61 24.86
CA MET A 617 8.96 -34.61 23.84
C MET A 617 9.93 -35.80 23.91
N ALA A 618 11.22 -35.55 24.19
CA ALA A 618 12.22 -36.61 24.40
C ALA A 618 11.96 -37.42 25.69
N GLU A 619 11.52 -36.77 26.78
CA GLU A 619 11.13 -37.43 28.03
C GLU A 619 9.85 -38.26 27.85
N THR A 620 8.89 -37.76 27.07
CA THR A 620 7.65 -38.50 26.74
C THR A 620 7.95 -39.74 25.89
N LEU A 621 8.82 -39.63 24.88
CA LEU A 621 9.26 -40.76 24.04
C LEU A 621 10.17 -41.75 24.78
N GLY A 622 10.96 -41.29 25.77
CA GLY A 622 11.81 -42.14 26.60
C GLY A 622 11.07 -42.93 27.67
N SER A 623 9.84 -42.51 28.03
CA SER A 623 9.01 -43.21 29.02
C SER A 623 8.27 -44.44 28.48
N ASP A 624 8.26 -44.64 27.15
CA ASP A 624 7.51 -45.72 26.48
C ASP A 624 8.39 -46.94 26.08
N THR A 625 9.70 -46.92 26.39
CA THR A 625 10.54 -48.14 26.28
C THR A 625 10.56 -48.90 27.60
N GLY A 626 9.47 -49.63 27.87
CA GLY A 626 9.44 -50.68 28.89
C GLY A 626 10.40 -51.82 28.53
N LEU A 627 11.67 -51.67 28.87
CA LEU A 627 12.67 -52.75 28.81
C LEU A 627 12.89 -53.30 30.23
N GLN A 628 12.29 -54.46 30.50
CA GLN A 628 12.67 -55.30 31.63
C GLN A 628 14.11 -55.83 31.45
N PRO A 629 14.85 -56.09 32.55
CA PRO A 629 16.22 -56.60 32.46
C PRO A 629 16.24 -58.09 32.07
N VAL A 630 17.09 -58.44 31.11
CA VAL A 630 17.38 -59.85 30.74
C VAL A 630 18.59 -60.36 31.54
N PRO A 631 18.62 -61.61 32.04
CA PRO A 631 19.60 -62.09 33.02
C PRO A 631 20.92 -62.58 32.40
N GLU A 632 21.97 -62.57 33.23
CA GLU A 632 23.31 -63.11 32.98
C GLU A 632 23.33 -64.59 32.59
N LEU A 633 24.26 -64.97 31.68
CA LEU A 633 24.81 -66.32 31.53
C LEU A 633 26.27 -66.27 31.00
N THR A 634 27.20 -66.38 31.95
CA THR A 634 28.44 -67.17 31.99
C THR A 634 29.35 -67.36 30.75
N SER A 635 30.62 -66.95 30.97
CA SER A 635 31.87 -67.74 30.86
C SER A 635 32.86 -67.55 29.70
N LEU A 636 34.04 -66.99 30.08
CA LEU A 636 35.44 -67.34 29.71
C LEU A 636 35.97 -67.01 28.29
N PRO A 637 37.31 -66.92 28.08
CA PRO A 637 38.26 -66.08 28.79
C PRO A 637 39.21 -65.27 27.85
N ASP A 638 39.93 -64.39 28.52
CA ASP A 638 41.09 -63.55 28.20
C ASP A 638 42.19 -64.17 27.28
N ALA A 639 42.73 -63.37 26.35
CA ALA A 639 44.17 -63.27 26.04
C ALA A 639 44.47 -62.34 24.83
N GLY A 640 45.32 -61.34 25.06
CA GLY A 640 46.50 -61.19 24.21
C GLY A 640 46.58 -59.99 23.26
N ALA A 641 47.26 -58.96 23.75
CA ALA A 641 47.91 -57.85 23.05
C ALA A 641 48.62 -58.17 21.70
N ARG A 642 48.63 -57.19 20.78
CA ARG A 642 49.81 -56.59 20.08
C ARG A 642 49.36 -55.76 18.87
N GLU A 643 49.62 -54.45 18.88
CA GLU A 643 50.73 -53.74 18.20
C GLU A 643 50.66 -53.62 16.65
N ARG A 644 50.57 -52.33 16.23
CA ARG A 644 51.27 -51.62 15.13
C ARG A 644 51.21 -52.15 13.68
N ARG A 645 50.82 -51.23 12.79
CA ARG A 645 51.54 -50.67 11.59
C ARG A 645 50.49 -50.27 10.54
N SER A 646 50.38 -48.98 10.23
CA SER A 646 51.07 -48.24 9.15
C SER A 646 50.68 -48.72 7.75
N ASP A 647 50.12 -47.77 6.98
CA ASP A 647 50.38 -47.43 5.56
C ASP A 647 49.05 -46.89 4.96
N GLN A 648 48.97 -45.62 4.54
CA GLN A 648 49.28 -45.13 3.17
C GLN A 648 48.46 -45.91 2.12
N GLU A 649 47.62 -45.35 1.26
CA GLU A 649 47.77 -44.18 0.37
C GLU A 649 46.44 -43.92 -0.38
N ALA A 650 46.36 -42.70 -0.94
CA ALA A 650 45.50 -42.20 -2.03
C ALA A 650 44.07 -41.74 -1.70
#